data_AF-W6KUD8-F1
#
_entry.id   AF-W6KUD8-F1
#
_cell.length_a   1.000
_cell.length_b   1.000
_cell.length_c   1.000
_cell.angle_alpha   90.00
_cell.angle_beta   90.00
_cell.angle_gamma   90.00
#
_symmetry.space_group_name_H-M   'P 1'
#
loop_
_entity.id
_entity.type
_entity.pdbx_description
1 polymer ?
#
loop_
_entity_poly.entity_id
_entity_poly.type
_entity_poly.pdbx_seq_one_letter_code
_entity_poly.pdbx_strand_id
1 'polypeptide(L)'
;MLRNLIGYKHTIYDVYPLRNKRVFLLVDPQNILGDTSDSHATFSTIDYLLQKQASVIVASSFGPLSGITMNLTKRELKVALDAFKNENGMGYTNFFAGLSPDLKLNIIQAVVDSEDIAAAKSDGTTQLQTGKTQLFAGLPIDKKIKAKEMFFTSKEFVPSSTMPFVSVLRARFPDVNVNFSPDCLRLPQQSLRAGEVLVLENLRFYMNETSHSSTVRGAMAEALASNVEIYVNDSFATAYAPLASNTELPRLLRHGAAGMSMHRELSFYAKFLNHLAYPIAVVVAGTDIPQKLQLIYRLVGRVDRILVGGAIALPFLAARGLGCGLDYPLKDEPTVGAPLDAQQRGADHGRREAETTQVPCSEYAKRIMELCATKHVELVLPIDHFVAGHPETDKCKAVLVESAAVPPGMCVLDCGMNTVNLFTRSLRACRTVLWTGTLGRTSKGYITGTAAFATELRKLEIISIVAGDETSQVVCRIGIADKMMHLSSGGVSSLLVVEGDILPGVEALSDIGATASDPTAPSNAIAPVNAMLCKLPPFVGCDSHNLQLIAKKFVRRTHESGDYLVFSGDRHVCMYLVAQGGLLAQWDDEYSSAPARFIGKGQTVGMYEFFTQAPAFEMVRVAQPDTVTYQLSSSTLNEMLNSHHDLAVMLLKNISEPLYQIVSNDYHKQQSVEMMLLRNACRTRVPQLLCVPERPSLKWDVLQDVLTTLCLHRLSLKYKPFVDTEPHRLLCESAMTLSDPLAIVVKGIQRYGLPLALAGGVLRDLLYHQFVGLMKHPWIAALLSAILTSPLRVFSYGFKYREINLKMMLHEALISGAVAVAPTAAYALALELRRRIERYRKKQLNYSSQLALMALVKLLVGFVVFPIVYLRNFIYTQSSTNQFWDNTSFFAYQRKQLASLLLRYMLRSALK
;
A
#
# COMPACT_ATOMS: atom_id res chain seq x y z
N MET A 1 -27.08 11.24 4.23
CA MET A 1 -27.20 9.76 4.16
C MET A 1 -25.86 9.08 3.90
N LEU A 2 -25.12 9.37 2.81
CA LEU A 2 -23.84 8.70 2.51
C LEU A 2 -22.71 8.86 3.54
N ARG A 3 -22.68 9.98 4.27
CA ARG A 3 -21.73 10.23 5.37
C ARG A 3 -21.69 9.09 6.42
N ASN A 4 -22.80 8.36 6.55
CA ASN A 4 -22.93 7.24 7.49
C ASN A 4 -22.72 5.85 6.85
N LEU A 5 -22.54 5.74 5.53
CA LEU A 5 -22.48 4.44 4.82
C LEU A 5 -21.07 4.00 4.42
N ILE A 6 -20.17 4.95 4.12
CA ILE A 6 -18.82 4.63 3.62
C ILE A 6 -17.82 4.38 4.77
N GLY A 7 -17.94 5.11 5.88
CA GLY A 7 -16.97 5.05 7.00
C GLY A 7 -17.17 3.93 8.02
N TYR A 8 -18.24 3.13 7.90
CA TYR A 8 -18.68 2.18 8.93
C TYR A 8 -18.77 0.75 8.42
N LYS A 9 -17.90 0.31 7.49
CA LYS A 9 -17.90 -1.07 6.99
C LYS A 9 -16.90 -1.95 7.74
N HIS A 10 -17.31 -3.18 8.04
CA HIS A 10 -16.43 -4.20 8.60
C HIS A 10 -15.18 -4.33 7.74
N THR A 11 -14.02 -4.35 8.39
CA THR A 11 -12.74 -4.59 7.74
C THR A 11 -12.33 -6.04 7.93
N ILE A 12 -11.34 -6.49 7.18
CA ILE A 12 -10.76 -7.82 7.36
C ILE A 12 -10.27 -8.08 8.80
N TYR A 13 -9.91 -7.03 9.53
CA TYR A 13 -9.49 -7.12 10.93
C TYR A 13 -10.63 -7.40 11.90
N ASP A 14 -11.87 -7.07 11.52
CA ASP A 14 -13.06 -7.31 12.33
C ASP A 14 -13.61 -8.75 12.16
N VAL A 15 -13.10 -9.50 11.18
CA VAL A 15 -13.53 -10.86 10.89
C VAL A 15 -12.72 -11.85 11.73
N TYR A 16 -13.38 -12.53 12.67
CA TYR A 16 -12.79 -13.58 13.48
C TYR A 16 -13.82 -14.68 13.80
N PRO A 17 -13.46 -15.97 13.80
CA PRO A 17 -12.14 -16.54 13.51
C PRO A 17 -11.87 -16.77 12.00
N LEU A 18 -10.60 -16.68 11.60
CA LEU A 18 -10.15 -16.90 10.20
C LEU A 18 -9.47 -18.26 9.97
N ARG A 19 -9.04 -18.93 11.04
CA ARG A 19 -8.29 -20.18 10.95
C ARG A 19 -9.11 -21.29 10.32
N ASN A 20 -8.55 -21.96 9.32
CA ASN A 20 -9.20 -23.05 8.55
C ASN A 20 -10.51 -22.62 7.86
N LYS A 21 -10.72 -21.31 7.65
CA LYS A 21 -11.88 -20.80 6.92
C LYS A 21 -11.56 -20.61 5.45
N ARG A 22 -12.54 -20.90 4.59
CA ARG A 22 -12.47 -20.60 3.16
C ARG A 22 -12.92 -19.17 2.89
N VAL A 23 -11.95 -18.32 2.55
CA VAL A 23 -12.13 -16.90 2.35
C VAL A 23 -12.16 -16.59 0.85
N PHE A 24 -13.28 -16.13 0.35
CA PHE A 24 -13.42 -15.55 -0.98
C PHE A 24 -12.94 -14.11 -0.95
N LEU A 25 -11.91 -13.82 -1.75
CA LEU A 25 -11.29 -12.51 -1.87
C LEU A 25 -11.51 -12.00 -3.29
N LEU A 26 -12.41 -11.02 -3.42
CA LEU A 26 -12.62 -10.30 -4.68
C LEU A 26 -11.55 -9.23 -4.82
N VAL A 27 -10.77 -9.26 -5.91
CA VAL A 27 -9.64 -8.34 -6.12
C VAL A 27 -9.77 -7.57 -7.42
N ASP A 28 -9.23 -6.36 -7.44
CA ASP A 28 -8.93 -5.63 -8.67
C ASP A 28 -7.77 -6.31 -9.41
N PRO A 29 -7.89 -6.62 -10.72
CA PRO A 29 -6.81 -7.23 -11.48
C PRO A 29 -5.50 -6.43 -11.45
N GLN A 30 -5.56 -5.11 -11.40
CA GLN A 30 -4.38 -4.25 -11.46
C GLN A 30 -3.58 -4.27 -10.18
N ASN A 31 -4.22 -4.53 -9.04
CA ASN A 31 -3.53 -4.67 -7.76
C ASN A 31 -2.68 -5.96 -7.69
N ILE A 32 -2.90 -6.90 -8.62
CA ILE A 32 -2.05 -8.10 -8.75
C ILE A 32 -1.12 -7.99 -9.96
N LEU A 33 -1.63 -7.58 -11.13
CA LEU A 33 -0.85 -7.57 -12.38
C LEU A 33 0.04 -6.35 -12.57
N GLY A 34 -0.26 -5.24 -11.89
CA GLY A 34 0.42 -3.96 -12.09
C GLY A 34 1.11 -3.44 -10.84
N ASP A 35 2.07 -2.53 -11.05
CA ASP A 35 2.67 -1.72 -9.99
C ASP A 35 1.73 -0.54 -9.67
N THR A 36 0.54 -0.83 -9.14
CA THR A 36 -0.34 0.21 -8.59
C THR A 36 0.08 0.57 -7.17
N SER A 37 -0.30 1.77 -6.71
CA SER A 37 -0.06 2.18 -5.32
C SER A 37 -0.79 1.30 -4.29
N ASP A 38 -1.79 0.54 -4.74
CA ASP A 38 -2.62 -0.36 -3.94
C ASP A 38 -2.20 -1.84 -4.05
N SER A 39 -1.29 -2.18 -4.97
CA SER A 39 -0.78 -3.56 -5.12
C SER A 39 -0.25 -4.12 -3.80
N HIS A 40 0.48 -3.30 -3.05
CA HIS A 40 0.94 -3.64 -1.71
C HIS A 40 -0.20 -3.93 -0.72
N ALA A 41 -1.33 -3.23 -0.83
CA ALA A 41 -2.47 -3.42 0.07
C ALA A 41 -3.16 -4.76 -0.18
N THR A 42 -3.43 -5.13 -1.44
CA THR A 42 -4.05 -6.43 -1.75
C THR A 42 -3.13 -7.61 -1.41
N PHE A 43 -1.82 -7.50 -1.67
CA PHE A 43 -0.87 -8.51 -1.19
C PHE A 43 -0.84 -8.60 0.34
N SER A 44 -1.01 -7.49 1.05
CA SER A 44 -1.11 -7.48 2.51
C SER A 44 -2.39 -8.13 3.02
N THR A 45 -3.53 -7.95 2.32
CA THR A 45 -4.77 -8.70 2.59
C THR A 45 -4.52 -10.21 2.50
N ILE A 46 -3.88 -10.67 1.41
CA ILE A 46 -3.58 -12.09 1.19
C ILE A 46 -2.60 -12.61 2.26
N ASP A 47 -1.52 -11.88 2.54
CA ASP A 47 -0.53 -12.26 3.56
C ASP A 47 -1.18 -12.39 4.95
N TYR A 48 -2.03 -11.44 5.34
CA TYR A 48 -2.78 -11.49 6.60
C TYR A 48 -3.64 -12.75 6.70
N LEU A 49 -4.38 -13.10 5.64
CA LEU A 49 -5.22 -14.30 5.60
C LEU A 49 -4.38 -15.57 5.73
N LEU A 50 -3.26 -15.64 5.02
CA LEU A 50 -2.34 -16.78 5.05
C LEU A 50 -1.69 -16.97 6.42
N GLN A 51 -1.26 -15.87 7.07
CA GLN A 51 -0.72 -15.91 8.44
C GLN A 51 -1.74 -16.43 9.46
N LYS A 52 -3.04 -16.20 9.22
CA LYS A 52 -4.13 -16.75 10.04
C LYS A 52 -4.53 -18.19 9.67
N GLN A 53 -3.80 -18.85 8.76
CA GLN A 53 -4.08 -20.18 8.24
C GLN A 53 -5.48 -20.29 7.60
N ALA A 54 -5.94 -19.23 6.93
CA ALA A 54 -7.12 -19.28 6.08
C ALA A 54 -6.79 -19.92 4.71
N SER A 55 -7.78 -20.51 4.06
CA SER A 55 -7.70 -20.92 2.66
C SER A 55 -8.25 -19.80 1.79
N VAL A 56 -7.43 -19.25 0.90
CA VAL A 56 -7.77 -18.02 0.16
C VAL A 56 -8.20 -18.37 -1.26
N ILE A 57 -9.42 -17.99 -1.64
CA ILE A 57 -9.97 -18.11 -2.98
C ILE A 57 -9.94 -16.71 -3.61
N VAL A 58 -8.99 -16.46 -4.51
CA VAL A 58 -8.82 -15.18 -5.21
C VAL A 58 -9.66 -15.20 -6.48
N ALA A 59 -10.51 -14.18 -6.63
CA ALA A 59 -11.37 -14.03 -7.80
C ALA A 59 -11.39 -12.57 -8.29
N SER A 60 -11.63 -12.36 -9.59
CA SER A 60 -11.69 -11.03 -10.17
C SER A 60 -12.69 -10.95 -11.33
N SER A 61 -13.23 -9.76 -11.58
CA SER A 61 -14.27 -9.50 -12.58
C SER A 61 -13.88 -8.28 -13.42
N PHE A 62 -13.35 -8.50 -14.63
CA PHE A 62 -12.81 -7.42 -15.48
C PHE A 62 -12.84 -7.73 -16.97
N GLY A 63 -12.63 -6.70 -17.79
CA GLY A 63 -12.58 -6.82 -19.26
C GLY A 63 -13.95 -6.90 -19.95
N PRO A 64 -14.02 -6.60 -21.26
CA PRO A 64 -15.27 -6.56 -22.04
C PRO A 64 -15.66 -7.96 -22.57
N LEU A 65 -15.75 -8.96 -21.68
CA LEU A 65 -16.16 -10.31 -22.05
C LEU A 65 -17.69 -10.41 -22.23
N SER A 66 -18.14 -11.07 -23.29
CA SER A 66 -19.56 -11.41 -23.48
C SER A 66 -20.05 -12.50 -22.52
N GLY A 67 -19.12 -13.34 -22.07
CA GLY A 67 -19.38 -14.49 -21.21
C GLY A 67 -20.14 -15.62 -21.91
N ILE A 68 -20.28 -16.74 -21.22
CA ILE A 68 -21.11 -17.90 -21.61
C ILE A 68 -22.22 -18.14 -20.58
N THR A 69 -23.22 -18.93 -20.95
CA THR A 69 -24.30 -19.34 -20.03
C THR A 69 -23.82 -20.42 -19.04
N MET A 70 -24.43 -20.47 -17.85
CA MET A 70 -24.19 -21.54 -16.86
C MET A 70 -24.77 -22.90 -17.28
N ASN A 71 -25.76 -22.91 -18.18
CA ASN A 71 -26.54 -24.10 -18.54
C ASN A 71 -25.86 -25.03 -19.56
N LEU A 72 -24.53 -25.07 -19.59
CA LEU A 72 -23.77 -25.88 -20.54
C LEU A 72 -23.51 -27.30 -20.03
N THR A 73 -23.51 -28.24 -20.95
CA THR A 73 -23.07 -29.61 -20.66
C THR A 73 -21.58 -29.64 -20.31
N LYS A 74 -21.12 -30.67 -19.60
CA LYS A 74 -19.70 -30.79 -19.21
C LYS A 74 -18.75 -30.80 -20.42
N ARG A 75 -19.18 -31.34 -21.56
CA ARG A 75 -18.38 -31.40 -22.80
C ARG A 75 -18.25 -30.02 -23.43
N GLU A 76 -19.36 -29.29 -23.59
CA GLU A 76 -19.36 -27.93 -24.15
C GLU A 76 -18.55 -26.97 -23.30
N LEU A 77 -18.69 -27.06 -21.97
CA LEU A 77 -17.91 -26.23 -21.06
C LEU A 77 -16.42 -26.48 -21.22
N LYS A 78 -16.00 -27.75 -21.35
CA LYS A 78 -14.58 -28.08 -21.56
C LYS A 78 -14.04 -27.46 -22.84
N VAL A 79 -14.80 -27.54 -23.95
CA VAL A 79 -14.43 -26.91 -25.22
C VAL A 79 -14.30 -25.39 -25.07
N ALA A 80 -15.24 -24.74 -24.39
CA ALA A 80 -15.19 -23.30 -24.16
C ALA A 80 -13.98 -22.88 -23.30
N LEU A 81 -13.66 -23.65 -22.26
CA LEU A 81 -12.50 -23.42 -21.40
C LEU A 81 -11.17 -23.60 -22.16
N ASP A 82 -11.06 -24.69 -22.94
CA ASP A 82 -9.87 -24.97 -23.75
C ASP A 82 -9.68 -23.88 -24.83
N ALA A 83 -10.78 -23.43 -25.46
CA ALA A 83 -10.74 -22.32 -26.43
C ALA A 83 -10.31 -21.01 -25.78
N PHE A 84 -10.90 -20.65 -24.63
CA PHE A 84 -10.55 -19.42 -23.90
C PHE A 84 -9.08 -19.39 -23.49
N LYS A 85 -8.55 -20.53 -23.05
CA LYS A 85 -7.12 -20.69 -22.74
C LYS A 85 -6.25 -20.56 -23.98
N ASN A 86 -6.58 -21.24 -25.08
CA ASN A 86 -5.83 -21.18 -26.34
C ASN A 86 -5.85 -19.78 -26.97
N GLU A 87 -6.87 -18.98 -26.66
CA GLU A 87 -7.02 -17.60 -27.10
C GLU A 87 -6.38 -16.58 -26.15
N ASN A 88 -5.57 -17.02 -25.17
CA ASN A 88 -4.93 -16.17 -24.17
C ASN A 88 -5.93 -15.27 -23.41
N GLY A 89 -7.15 -15.76 -23.17
CA GLY A 89 -8.19 -15.02 -22.45
C GLY A 89 -8.86 -13.90 -23.24
N MET A 90 -8.73 -13.87 -24.57
CA MET A 90 -9.40 -12.88 -25.43
C MET A 90 -10.90 -13.16 -25.59
N GLY A 91 -11.32 -14.43 -25.53
CA GLY A 91 -12.73 -14.82 -25.60
C GLY A 91 -13.38 -14.66 -26.98
N TYR A 92 -12.60 -14.79 -28.07
CA TYR A 92 -13.13 -14.76 -29.44
C TYR A 92 -14.19 -15.83 -29.69
N THR A 93 -13.94 -17.07 -29.25
CA THR A 93 -14.92 -18.16 -29.43
C THR A 93 -16.19 -17.90 -28.63
N ASN A 94 -16.07 -17.36 -27.42
CA ASN A 94 -17.22 -17.03 -26.56
C ASN A 94 -18.07 -15.92 -27.19
N PHE A 95 -17.41 -14.88 -27.72
CA PHE A 95 -18.10 -13.82 -28.45
C PHE A 95 -18.77 -14.35 -29.71
N PHE A 96 -18.06 -15.15 -30.51
CA PHE A 96 -18.58 -15.78 -31.72
C PHE A 96 -19.82 -16.64 -31.41
N ALA A 97 -19.81 -17.39 -30.29
CA ALA A 97 -20.93 -18.22 -29.87
C ALA A 97 -22.21 -17.40 -29.61
N GLY A 98 -22.09 -16.13 -29.21
CA GLY A 98 -23.22 -15.23 -28.99
C GLY A 98 -23.82 -14.58 -30.26
N LEU A 99 -23.19 -14.74 -31.43
CA LEU A 99 -23.65 -14.12 -32.68
C LEU A 99 -24.86 -14.83 -33.31
N SER A 100 -25.59 -14.10 -34.17
CA SER A 100 -26.68 -14.66 -34.97
C SER A 100 -26.17 -15.74 -35.94
N PRO A 101 -27.00 -16.74 -36.30
CA PRO A 101 -26.60 -17.82 -37.19
C PRO A 101 -26.08 -17.36 -38.56
N ASP A 102 -26.65 -16.28 -39.11
CA ASP A 102 -26.28 -15.73 -40.42
C ASP A 102 -24.91 -15.06 -40.38
N LEU A 103 -24.63 -14.26 -39.35
CA LEU A 103 -23.32 -13.64 -39.16
C LEU A 103 -22.23 -14.69 -38.93
N LYS A 104 -22.53 -15.76 -38.18
CA LYS A 104 -21.60 -16.89 -37.97
C LYS A 104 -21.20 -17.55 -39.29
N LEU A 105 -22.15 -17.74 -40.21
CA LEU A 105 -21.89 -18.32 -41.54
C LEU A 105 -20.98 -17.42 -42.38
N ASN A 106 -21.30 -16.12 -42.44
CA ASN A 106 -20.53 -15.16 -43.22
C ASN A 106 -19.07 -15.08 -42.74
N ILE A 107 -18.86 -15.11 -41.42
CA ILE A 107 -17.51 -15.10 -40.83
C ILE A 107 -16.75 -16.38 -41.17
N ILE A 108 -17.37 -17.56 -41.07
CA ILE A 108 -16.72 -18.83 -41.39
C ILE A 108 -16.35 -18.89 -42.87
N GLN A 109 -17.24 -18.46 -43.76
CA GLN A 109 -16.97 -18.43 -45.21
C GLN A 109 -15.83 -17.47 -45.59
N ALA A 110 -15.63 -16.39 -44.83
CA ALA A 110 -14.57 -15.42 -45.10
C ALA A 110 -13.18 -15.86 -44.59
N VAL A 111 -13.13 -16.81 -43.65
CA VAL A 111 -11.91 -17.12 -42.87
C VAL A 111 -11.43 -18.57 -43.08
N VAL A 112 -12.33 -19.47 -43.50
CA VAL A 112 -12.07 -20.89 -43.71
C VAL A 112 -12.03 -21.20 -45.20
N ASP A 113 -11.01 -21.95 -45.63
CA ASP A 113 -10.77 -22.29 -47.04
C ASP A 113 -11.77 -23.35 -47.54
N SER A 114 -12.10 -23.33 -48.83
CA SER A 114 -13.23 -24.06 -49.44
C SER A 114 -13.25 -25.59 -49.21
N GLU A 115 -12.12 -26.21 -48.88
CA GLU A 115 -12.00 -27.66 -48.64
C GLU A 115 -12.56 -28.10 -47.26
N ASP A 116 -12.52 -27.22 -46.25
CA ASP A 116 -13.05 -27.50 -44.89
C ASP A 116 -14.56 -27.20 -44.76
N ILE A 117 -15.14 -26.44 -45.70
CA ILE A 117 -16.54 -26.02 -45.71
C ILE A 117 -17.50 -27.20 -45.96
N ALA A 118 -17.03 -28.26 -46.64
CA ALA A 118 -17.82 -29.44 -46.96
C ALA A 118 -18.26 -30.24 -45.71
N ALA A 119 -17.51 -30.15 -44.60
CA ALA A 119 -17.85 -30.80 -43.33
C ALA A 119 -18.87 -30.00 -42.49
N ALA A 120 -19.13 -28.73 -42.83
CA ALA A 120 -19.97 -27.82 -42.04
C ALA A 120 -21.45 -27.73 -42.51
N LYS A 121 -21.81 -28.48 -43.56
CA LYS A 121 -23.17 -28.54 -44.11
C LYS A 121 -23.99 -29.71 -43.54
N SER A 122 -24.26 -29.68 -42.24
CA SER A 122 -25.50 -30.24 -41.70
C SER A 122 -25.86 -29.57 -40.37
N ASP A 123 -27.16 -29.28 -40.26
CA ASP A 123 -27.92 -28.87 -39.08
C ASP A 123 -27.79 -27.43 -38.56
N GLY A 124 -28.86 -26.68 -38.85
CA GLY A 124 -29.21 -25.45 -38.15
C GLY A 124 -29.93 -25.77 -36.85
N THR A 125 -29.29 -25.51 -35.72
CA THR A 125 -29.94 -25.32 -34.41
C THR A 125 -29.06 -24.48 -33.47
N THR A 126 -29.72 -23.76 -32.57
CA THR A 126 -29.22 -22.72 -31.66
C THR A 126 -28.58 -23.27 -30.38
N GLN A 127 -27.71 -24.27 -30.48
CA GLN A 127 -26.98 -24.85 -29.34
C GLN A 127 -25.47 -24.88 -29.63
N LEU A 128 -24.65 -24.92 -28.57
CA LEU A 128 -23.17 -24.99 -28.59
C LEU A 128 -22.60 -26.28 -29.24
N GLN A 129 -23.43 -26.97 -30.03
CA GLN A 129 -23.16 -28.20 -30.78
C GLN A 129 -23.36 -28.06 -32.30
N THR A 130 -23.63 -26.88 -32.86
CA THR A 130 -23.56 -26.76 -34.33
C THR A 130 -22.11 -26.51 -34.76
N GLY A 131 -21.63 -27.37 -35.68
CA GLY A 131 -20.22 -27.50 -36.07
C GLY A 131 -19.50 -26.17 -36.30
N LYS A 132 -20.21 -25.12 -36.71
CA LYS A 132 -19.71 -23.75 -36.90
C LYS A 132 -18.92 -23.18 -35.71
N THR A 133 -19.44 -23.28 -34.49
CA THR A 133 -18.75 -22.71 -33.30
C THR A 133 -17.54 -23.56 -32.91
N GLN A 134 -17.65 -24.89 -33.04
CA GLN A 134 -16.55 -25.81 -32.75
C GLN A 134 -15.43 -25.71 -33.80
N LEU A 135 -15.80 -25.54 -35.07
CA LEU A 135 -14.88 -25.24 -36.17
C LEU A 135 -14.16 -23.93 -35.89
N PHE A 136 -14.89 -22.86 -35.55
CA PHE A 136 -14.28 -21.59 -35.19
C PHE A 136 -13.36 -21.71 -33.97
N ALA A 137 -13.76 -22.47 -32.93
CA ALA A 137 -12.94 -22.72 -31.76
C ALA A 137 -11.59 -23.37 -32.10
N GLY A 138 -11.59 -24.31 -33.05
CA GLY A 138 -10.40 -25.01 -33.54
C GLY A 138 -9.50 -24.18 -34.47
N LEU A 139 -9.93 -23.00 -34.92
CA LEU A 139 -9.11 -22.16 -35.81
C LEU A 139 -7.88 -21.58 -35.09
N PRO A 140 -6.75 -21.41 -35.82
CA PRO A 140 -5.61 -20.65 -35.34
C PRO A 140 -5.98 -19.20 -34.97
N ILE A 141 -5.26 -18.62 -34.02
CA ILE A 141 -5.56 -17.28 -33.51
C ILE A 141 -5.47 -16.20 -34.60
N ASP A 142 -4.56 -16.34 -35.58
CA ASP A 142 -4.39 -15.39 -36.67
C ASP A 142 -5.63 -15.30 -37.57
N LYS A 143 -6.28 -16.45 -37.82
CA LYS A 143 -7.55 -16.51 -38.57
C LYS A 143 -8.68 -15.82 -37.79
N LYS A 144 -8.71 -15.95 -36.46
CA LYS A 144 -9.69 -15.27 -35.59
C LYS A 144 -9.46 -13.76 -35.54
N ILE A 145 -8.21 -13.31 -35.53
CA ILE A 145 -7.85 -11.88 -35.57
C ILE A 145 -8.29 -11.27 -36.90
N LYS A 146 -8.02 -11.93 -38.03
CA LYS A 146 -8.52 -11.49 -39.35
C LYS A 146 -10.05 -11.38 -39.39
N ALA A 147 -10.76 -12.35 -38.81
CA ALA A 147 -12.21 -12.30 -38.69
C ALA A 147 -12.71 -11.07 -37.91
N LYS A 148 -12.03 -10.75 -36.81
CA LYS A 148 -12.30 -9.55 -36.01
C LYS A 148 -12.08 -8.28 -36.83
N GLU A 149 -10.95 -8.16 -37.52
CA GLU A 149 -10.59 -6.96 -38.30
C GLU A 149 -11.59 -6.68 -39.43
N MET A 150 -12.11 -7.73 -40.07
CA MET A 150 -13.06 -7.63 -41.18
C MET A 150 -14.49 -7.26 -40.74
N PHE A 151 -14.98 -7.85 -39.65
CA PHE A 151 -16.41 -7.74 -39.28
C PHE A 151 -16.67 -6.90 -38.03
N PHE A 152 -15.66 -6.69 -37.18
CA PHE A 152 -15.81 -6.10 -35.85
C PHE A 152 -14.71 -5.06 -35.59
N THR A 153 -14.47 -4.16 -36.54
CA THR A 153 -13.41 -3.13 -36.46
C THR A 153 -13.61 -2.19 -35.27
N SER A 154 -14.85 -1.93 -34.86
CA SER A 154 -15.18 -1.10 -33.70
C SER A 154 -15.11 -1.83 -32.35
N LYS A 155 -14.98 -3.16 -32.32
CA LYS A 155 -15.02 -3.93 -31.07
C LYS A 155 -13.62 -4.26 -30.58
N GLU A 156 -13.30 -3.78 -29.38
CA GLU A 156 -12.03 -4.05 -28.73
C GLU A 156 -12.06 -5.38 -27.96
N PHE A 157 -10.98 -6.16 -28.10
CA PHE A 157 -10.77 -7.40 -27.35
C PHE A 157 -9.48 -7.25 -26.56
N VAL A 158 -9.55 -7.55 -25.26
CA VAL A 158 -8.44 -7.35 -24.32
C VAL A 158 -8.21 -8.66 -23.57
N PRO A 159 -6.95 -9.09 -23.35
CA PRO A 159 -6.64 -10.28 -22.56
C PRO A 159 -7.26 -10.17 -21.17
N SER A 160 -8.23 -11.03 -20.87
CA SER A 160 -9.05 -10.93 -19.65
C SER A 160 -8.95 -12.19 -18.77
N SER A 161 -7.87 -12.98 -18.90
CA SER A 161 -7.64 -14.14 -18.03
C SER A 161 -6.88 -13.75 -16.76
N THR A 162 -7.23 -14.41 -15.66
CA THR A 162 -6.54 -14.33 -14.36
C THR A 162 -5.37 -15.29 -14.24
N MET A 163 -5.11 -16.15 -15.24
CA MET A 163 -3.97 -17.06 -15.25
C MET A 163 -2.63 -16.39 -14.90
N PRO A 164 -2.33 -15.13 -15.33
CA PRO A 164 -1.10 -14.46 -14.95
C PRO A 164 -1.04 -14.06 -13.46
N PHE A 165 -2.15 -14.06 -12.71
CA PHE A 165 -2.13 -13.84 -11.26
C PHE A 165 -1.36 -14.96 -10.57
N VAL A 166 -1.43 -16.18 -11.09
CA VAL A 166 -0.79 -17.37 -10.51
C VAL A 166 0.72 -17.21 -10.51
N SER A 167 1.32 -16.72 -11.61
CA SER A 167 2.76 -16.51 -11.69
C SER A 167 3.20 -15.40 -10.73
N VAL A 168 2.45 -14.30 -10.64
CA VAL A 168 2.75 -13.20 -9.72
C VAL A 168 2.63 -13.64 -8.26
N LEU A 169 1.55 -14.33 -7.89
CA LEU A 169 1.34 -14.80 -6.52
C LEU A 169 2.37 -15.86 -6.10
N ARG A 170 2.78 -16.76 -6.99
CA ARG A 170 3.87 -17.71 -6.73
C ARG A 170 5.22 -17.01 -6.53
N ALA A 171 5.48 -15.96 -7.31
CA ALA A 171 6.70 -15.15 -7.13
C ALA A 171 6.68 -14.38 -5.80
N ARG A 172 5.50 -13.90 -5.38
CA ARG A 172 5.32 -13.14 -4.14
C ARG A 172 5.32 -14.02 -2.88
N PHE A 173 4.72 -15.21 -2.97
CA PHE A 173 4.55 -16.16 -1.87
C PHE A 173 5.15 -17.54 -2.22
N PRO A 174 6.49 -17.66 -2.23
CA PRO A 174 7.17 -18.88 -2.71
C PRO A 174 6.93 -20.12 -1.83
N ASP A 175 6.62 -19.92 -0.54
CA ASP A 175 6.35 -20.99 0.41
C ASP A 175 4.87 -21.45 0.43
N VAL A 176 4.03 -20.85 -0.41
CA VAL A 176 2.58 -21.06 -0.43
C VAL A 176 2.17 -21.79 -1.70
N ASN A 177 1.34 -22.81 -1.57
CA ASN A 177 0.80 -23.52 -2.71
C ASN A 177 -0.30 -22.68 -3.38
N VAL A 178 -0.02 -22.17 -4.59
CA VAL A 178 -0.96 -21.39 -5.40
C VAL A 178 -1.47 -22.27 -6.55
N ASN A 179 -2.76 -22.60 -6.49
CA ASN A 179 -3.47 -23.39 -7.49
C ASN A 179 -4.29 -22.50 -8.41
N PHE A 180 -4.61 -23.00 -9.61
CA PHE A 180 -5.46 -22.32 -10.59
C PHE A 180 -6.67 -23.17 -10.92
N SER A 181 -7.86 -22.56 -10.93
CA SER A 181 -9.09 -23.19 -11.41
C SER A 181 -9.50 -22.54 -12.73
N PRO A 182 -9.47 -23.27 -13.86
CA PRO A 182 -9.91 -22.73 -15.15
C PRO A 182 -11.42 -22.43 -15.16
N ASP A 183 -12.21 -23.11 -14.32
CA ASP A 183 -13.63 -22.82 -14.10
C ASP A 183 -13.79 -22.05 -12.78
N CYS A 184 -14.51 -20.92 -12.82
CA CYS A 184 -14.72 -20.08 -11.65
C CYS A 184 -15.95 -20.46 -10.81
N LEU A 185 -16.81 -21.36 -11.29
CA LEU A 185 -18.00 -21.84 -10.56
C LEU A 185 -17.81 -23.27 -10.04
N ARG A 186 -17.09 -24.13 -10.77
CA ARG A 186 -16.87 -25.53 -10.38
C ARG A 186 -15.43 -25.70 -9.90
N LEU A 187 -15.25 -25.49 -8.60
CA LEU A 187 -13.96 -25.66 -7.94
C LEU A 187 -13.45 -27.10 -8.08
N PRO A 188 -12.13 -27.33 -8.20
CA PRO A 188 -11.56 -28.66 -8.25
C PRO A 188 -11.96 -29.47 -7.00
N GLN A 189 -12.22 -30.77 -7.16
CA GLN A 189 -12.57 -31.67 -6.04
C GLN A 189 -11.46 -31.82 -4.98
N GLN A 190 -10.25 -31.35 -5.27
CA GLN A 190 -9.17 -31.29 -4.29
C GLN A 190 -9.45 -30.17 -3.28
N SER A 191 -9.70 -30.57 -2.03
CA SER A 191 -9.87 -29.65 -0.89
C SER A 191 -8.69 -28.69 -0.79
N LEU A 192 -8.93 -27.37 -0.89
CA LEU A 192 -7.95 -26.37 -0.45
C LEU A 192 -7.54 -26.69 0.98
N ARG A 193 -6.24 -26.75 1.24
CA ARG A 193 -5.72 -26.86 2.60
C ARG A 193 -5.59 -25.49 3.24
N ALA A 194 -5.55 -25.46 4.56
CA ALA A 194 -5.33 -24.23 5.31
C ALA A 194 -3.98 -23.61 4.92
N GLY A 195 -3.96 -22.33 4.59
CA GLY A 195 -2.76 -21.63 4.13
C GLY A 195 -2.44 -21.80 2.64
N GLU A 196 -3.34 -22.37 1.82
CA GLU A 196 -3.20 -22.41 0.37
C GLU A 196 -4.01 -21.30 -0.32
N VAL A 197 -3.62 -20.98 -1.55
CA VAL A 197 -4.31 -20.01 -2.41
C VAL A 197 -4.87 -20.72 -3.65
N LEU A 198 -6.10 -20.43 -4.01
CA LEU A 198 -6.71 -20.82 -5.28
C LEU A 198 -7.12 -19.59 -6.06
N VAL A 199 -6.61 -19.45 -7.27
CA VAL A 199 -7.02 -18.41 -8.21
C VAL A 199 -8.10 -18.97 -9.12
N LEU A 200 -9.27 -18.33 -9.12
CA LEU A 200 -10.35 -18.64 -10.05
C LEU A 200 -10.15 -17.89 -11.35
N GLU A 201 -10.56 -18.50 -12.47
CA GLU A 201 -10.66 -17.77 -13.72
C GLU A 201 -11.62 -16.57 -13.60
N ASN A 202 -11.47 -15.59 -14.49
CA ASN A 202 -12.27 -14.37 -14.50
C ASN A 202 -13.77 -14.67 -14.41
N LEU A 203 -14.45 -14.04 -13.45
CA LEU A 203 -15.86 -14.24 -13.17
C LEU A 203 -16.76 -13.87 -14.36
N ARG A 204 -16.32 -12.91 -15.19
CA ARG A 204 -17.02 -12.52 -16.43
C ARG A 204 -16.93 -13.56 -17.55
N PHE A 205 -16.22 -14.67 -17.33
CA PHE A 205 -16.33 -15.84 -18.19
C PHE A 205 -17.78 -16.32 -18.27
N TYR A 206 -18.57 -16.17 -17.20
CA TYR A 206 -20.01 -16.37 -17.25
C TYR A 206 -20.76 -15.05 -17.39
N MET A 207 -21.70 -14.99 -18.33
CA MET A 207 -22.53 -13.80 -18.58
C MET A 207 -23.40 -13.43 -17.37
N ASN A 208 -23.61 -14.37 -16.45
CA ASN A 208 -24.37 -14.17 -15.23
C ASN A 208 -23.75 -13.10 -14.31
N GLU A 209 -22.43 -12.93 -14.32
CA GLU A 209 -21.73 -11.98 -13.44
C GLU A 209 -22.20 -10.54 -13.66
N THR A 210 -22.37 -10.14 -14.93
CA THR A 210 -22.74 -8.78 -15.35
C THR A 210 -24.20 -8.65 -15.80
N SER A 211 -25.02 -9.68 -15.58
CA SER A 211 -26.42 -9.68 -16.01
C SER A 211 -27.22 -8.55 -15.34
N HIS A 212 -28.10 -7.88 -16.09
CA HIS A 212 -29.01 -6.89 -15.51
C HIS A 212 -30.05 -7.51 -14.57
N SER A 213 -30.37 -8.79 -14.76
CA SER A 213 -31.35 -9.50 -13.92
C SER A 213 -30.73 -9.97 -12.60
N SER A 214 -31.30 -9.55 -11.48
CA SER A 214 -30.85 -9.97 -10.14
C SER A 214 -31.02 -11.48 -9.91
N THR A 215 -32.04 -12.11 -10.49
CA THR A 215 -32.23 -13.57 -10.35
C THR A 215 -31.12 -14.36 -11.03
N VAL A 216 -30.67 -13.90 -12.20
CA VAL A 216 -29.58 -14.52 -12.98
C VAL A 216 -28.25 -14.36 -12.26
N ARG A 217 -28.00 -13.19 -11.65
CA ARG A 217 -26.84 -12.95 -10.79
C ARG A 217 -26.89 -13.80 -9.52
N GLY A 218 -28.06 -13.91 -8.90
CA GLY A 218 -28.30 -14.71 -7.69
C GLY A 218 -27.93 -16.19 -7.88
N ALA A 219 -28.30 -16.79 -9.02
CA ALA A 219 -27.93 -18.18 -9.33
C ALA A 219 -26.41 -18.40 -9.39
N MET A 220 -25.64 -17.42 -9.88
CA MET A 220 -24.18 -17.49 -9.88
C MET A 220 -23.62 -17.30 -8.46
N ALA A 221 -24.20 -16.39 -7.67
CA ALA A 221 -23.82 -16.20 -6.27
C ALA A 221 -24.06 -17.45 -5.42
N GLU A 222 -25.15 -18.19 -5.64
CA GLU A 222 -25.42 -19.47 -4.97
C GLU A 222 -24.35 -20.52 -5.29
N ALA A 223 -23.94 -20.62 -6.56
CA ALA A 223 -22.86 -21.52 -6.97
C ALA A 223 -21.54 -21.17 -6.27
N LEU A 224 -21.18 -19.88 -6.19
CA LEU A 224 -19.98 -19.42 -5.49
C LEU A 224 -20.06 -19.67 -3.97
N ALA A 225 -21.21 -19.36 -3.34
CA ALA A 225 -21.40 -19.48 -1.90
C ALA A 225 -21.23 -20.91 -1.37
N SER A 226 -21.49 -21.93 -2.20
CA SER A 226 -21.34 -23.35 -1.82
C SER A 226 -19.96 -23.71 -1.23
N ASN A 227 -18.92 -22.95 -1.59
CA ASN A 227 -17.55 -23.24 -1.18
C ASN A 227 -16.88 -22.09 -0.42
N VAL A 228 -17.66 -21.10 0.00
CA VAL A 228 -17.17 -19.88 0.65
C VAL A 228 -17.80 -19.76 2.03
N GLU A 229 -16.97 -19.54 3.03
CA GLU A 229 -17.44 -19.24 4.38
C GLU A 229 -17.33 -17.75 4.69
N ILE A 230 -16.30 -17.10 4.15
CA ILE A 230 -16.02 -15.69 4.41
C ILE A 230 -15.89 -14.91 3.11
N TYR A 231 -16.56 -13.78 3.03
CA TYR A 231 -16.48 -12.86 1.90
C TYR A 231 -15.68 -11.61 2.26
N VAL A 232 -14.67 -11.32 1.42
CA VAL A 232 -13.83 -10.14 1.52
C VAL A 232 -13.81 -9.46 0.16
N ASN A 233 -14.22 -8.20 0.13
CA ASN A 233 -14.13 -7.37 -1.06
C ASN A 233 -12.92 -6.45 -0.96
N ASP A 234 -11.97 -6.61 -1.87
CA ASP A 234 -10.77 -5.79 -2.00
C ASP A 234 -10.70 -5.13 -3.40
N SER A 235 -11.85 -4.99 -4.07
CA SER A 235 -12.00 -4.38 -5.40
C SER A 235 -12.90 -3.15 -5.36
N PHE A 236 -12.33 -2.00 -4.98
CA PHE A 236 -13.08 -0.75 -4.98
C PHE A 236 -13.49 -0.31 -6.41
N ALA A 237 -12.70 -0.63 -7.43
CA ALA A 237 -12.99 -0.31 -8.84
C ALA A 237 -14.29 -0.93 -9.37
N THR A 238 -14.69 -2.09 -8.84
CA THR A 238 -15.93 -2.77 -9.27
C THR A 238 -17.12 -2.46 -8.35
N ALA A 239 -16.89 -1.76 -7.24
CA ALA A 239 -17.89 -1.48 -6.21
C ALA A 239 -19.14 -0.73 -6.71
N TYR A 240 -19.04 0.01 -7.82
CA TYR A 240 -20.18 0.71 -8.42
C TYR A 240 -21.19 -0.19 -9.13
N ALA A 241 -20.76 -1.37 -9.59
CA ALA A 241 -21.57 -2.21 -10.46
C ALA A 241 -22.32 -3.28 -9.64
N PRO A 242 -23.62 -3.50 -9.92
CA PRO A 242 -24.35 -4.64 -9.39
C PRO A 242 -23.90 -5.92 -10.09
N LEU A 243 -23.01 -6.69 -9.45
CA LEU A 243 -22.44 -7.94 -9.98
C LEU A 243 -22.81 -9.13 -9.08
N ALA A 244 -22.79 -10.35 -9.63
CA ALA A 244 -23.05 -11.53 -8.82
C ALA A 244 -22.03 -11.67 -7.68
N SER A 245 -20.75 -11.50 -7.98
CA SER A 245 -19.65 -11.57 -6.99
C SER A 245 -19.58 -10.38 -6.02
N ASN A 246 -19.99 -9.20 -6.47
CA ASN A 246 -19.80 -7.94 -5.73
C ASN A 246 -21.00 -7.58 -4.86
N THR A 247 -22.23 -7.90 -5.30
CA THR A 247 -23.46 -7.52 -4.58
C THR A 247 -24.29 -8.71 -4.11
N GLU A 248 -24.50 -9.72 -4.96
CA GLU A 248 -25.44 -10.80 -4.61
C GLU A 248 -24.80 -11.83 -3.65
N LEU A 249 -23.51 -12.16 -3.85
CA LEU A 249 -22.75 -13.07 -2.98
C LEU A 249 -22.67 -12.60 -1.51
N PRO A 250 -22.22 -11.37 -1.19
CA PRO A 250 -22.22 -10.88 0.19
C PRO A 250 -23.62 -10.82 0.81
N ARG A 251 -24.66 -10.45 0.03
CA ARG A 251 -26.06 -10.45 0.49
C ARG A 251 -26.54 -11.85 0.83
N LEU A 252 -26.19 -12.85 0.01
CA LEU A 252 -26.52 -14.25 0.23
C LEU A 252 -25.84 -14.81 1.49
N LEU A 253 -24.55 -14.49 1.68
CA LEU A 253 -23.79 -14.88 2.87
C LEU A 253 -24.22 -14.09 4.13
N ARG A 254 -24.98 -13.01 3.96
CA ARG A 254 -25.41 -12.06 5.02
C ARG A 254 -24.25 -11.44 5.79
N HIS A 255 -23.07 -11.46 5.20
CA HIS A 255 -21.88 -10.85 5.77
C HIS A 255 -20.86 -10.53 4.68
N GLY A 256 -20.06 -9.48 4.92
CA GLY A 256 -18.97 -9.11 4.04
C GLY A 256 -18.06 -8.08 4.69
N ALA A 257 -16.76 -8.21 4.45
CA ALA A 257 -15.76 -7.28 4.95
C ALA A 257 -14.96 -6.63 3.81
N ALA A 258 -14.49 -5.40 4.04
CA ALA A 258 -13.53 -4.73 3.18
C ALA A 258 -12.12 -5.29 3.43
N GLY A 259 -11.42 -5.65 2.36
CA GLY A 259 -9.98 -5.88 2.35
C GLY A 259 -9.20 -4.58 2.57
N MET A 260 -7.87 -4.66 2.64
CA MET A 260 -7.05 -3.50 2.99
C MET A 260 -7.05 -2.40 1.92
N SER A 261 -7.07 -2.77 0.64
CA SER A 261 -7.15 -1.82 -0.48
C SER A 261 -8.50 -1.11 -0.46
N MET A 262 -9.59 -1.86 -0.33
CA MET A 262 -10.93 -1.28 -0.26
C MET A 262 -11.11 -0.42 0.99
N HIS A 263 -10.61 -0.88 2.15
CA HIS A 263 -10.66 -0.11 3.39
C HIS A 263 -9.91 1.23 3.30
N ARG A 264 -8.76 1.27 2.60
CA ARG A 264 -8.01 2.51 2.36
C ARG A 264 -8.84 3.53 1.59
N GLU A 265 -9.48 3.10 0.52
CA GLU A 265 -10.38 3.93 -0.31
C GLU A 265 -11.57 4.44 0.50
N LEU A 266 -12.28 3.54 1.19
CA LEU A 266 -13.42 3.91 2.03
C LEU A 266 -13.02 4.89 3.14
N SER A 267 -11.88 4.68 3.79
CA SER A 267 -11.37 5.56 4.85
C SER A 267 -11.02 6.95 4.33
N PHE A 268 -10.41 7.02 3.14
CA PHE A 268 -10.11 8.28 2.49
C PHE A 268 -11.40 9.04 2.16
N TYR A 269 -12.33 8.42 1.44
CA TYR A 269 -13.57 9.08 1.04
C TYR A 269 -14.48 9.41 2.23
N ALA A 270 -14.50 8.59 3.28
CA ALA A 270 -15.23 8.91 4.51
C ALA A 270 -14.70 10.19 5.15
N LYS A 271 -13.37 10.35 5.27
CA LYS A 271 -12.76 11.59 5.78
C LYS A 271 -13.03 12.77 4.84
N PHE A 272 -12.83 12.56 3.54
CA PHE A 272 -13.00 13.59 2.52
C PHE A 272 -14.42 14.14 2.47
N LEU A 273 -15.45 13.28 2.46
CA LEU A 273 -16.85 13.69 2.41
C LEU A 273 -17.35 14.36 3.71
N ASN A 274 -16.68 14.10 4.84
CA ASN A 274 -16.98 14.77 6.11
C ASN A 274 -16.41 16.20 6.17
N HIS A 275 -15.35 16.48 5.43
CA HIS A 275 -14.65 17.77 5.43
C HIS A 275 -14.34 18.28 4.01
N LEU A 276 -15.36 18.30 3.14
CA LEU A 276 -15.22 18.80 1.77
C LEU A 276 -14.78 20.27 1.75
N ALA A 277 -13.59 20.54 1.19
CA ALA A 277 -13.04 21.88 1.06
C ALA A 277 -13.37 22.48 -0.31
N TYR A 278 -14.29 23.44 -0.34
CA TYR A 278 -14.63 24.23 -1.52
C TYR A 278 -13.65 25.40 -1.72
N PRO A 279 -13.43 25.87 -2.96
CA PRO A 279 -13.99 25.37 -4.23
C PRO A 279 -13.38 24.03 -4.69
N ILE A 280 -14.20 23.20 -5.35
CA ILE A 280 -13.84 21.90 -5.91
C ILE A 280 -13.75 22.00 -7.43
N ALA A 281 -12.62 21.59 -7.99
CA ALA A 281 -12.45 21.41 -9.42
C ALA A 281 -12.38 19.93 -9.81
N VAL A 282 -12.90 19.59 -10.98
CA VAL A 282 -12.72 18.27 -11.59
C VAL A 282 -12.05 18.42 -12.95
N VAL A 283 -11.01 17.63 -13.18
CA VAL A 283 -10.29 17.53 -14.46
C VAL A 283 -10.69 16.21 -15.10
N VAL A 284 -11.35 16.26 -16.25
CA VAL A 284 -11.84 15.08 -16.99
C VAL A 284 -11.14 15.03 -18.35
N ALA A 285 -10.35 13.98 -18.58
CA ALA A 285 -9.62 13.79 -19.84
C ALA A 285 -9.61 12.32 -20.31
N GLY A 286 -9.08 12.01 -21.49
CA GLY A 286 -9.05 10.65 -22.06
C GLY A 286 -9.77 10.48 -23.41
N THR A 287 -10.06 9.23 -23.78
CA THR A 287 -10.57 8.85 -25.12
C THR A 287 -12.00 8.31 -25.13
N ASP A 288 -12.54 7.86 -23.99
CA ASP A 288 -13.92 7.37 -23.88
C ASP A 288 -14.92 8.54 -23.79
N ILE A 289 -15.32 9.05 -24.95
CA ILE A 289 -16.16 10.24 -25.08
C ILE A 289 -17.55 10.04 -24.44
N PRO A 290 -18.36 9.01 -24.80
CA PRO A 290 -19.73 8.91 -24.32
C PRO A 290 -19.83 8.82 -22.79
N GLN A 291 -19.00 7.97 -22.17
CA GLN A 291 -19.05 7.76 -20.71
C GLN A 291 -18.62 9.02 -19.96
N LYS A 292 -17.56 9.70 -20.43
CA LYS A 292 -17.05 10.89 -19.75
C LYS A 292 -17.92 12.14 -19.96
N LEU A 293 -18.67 12.22 -21.06
CA LEU A 293 -19.70 13.24 -21.21
C LEU A 293 -20.85 13.05 -20.21
N GLN A 294 -21.34 11.82 -20.01
CA GLN A 294 -22.35 11.53 -18.98
C GLN A 294 -21.84 11.82 -17.57
N LEU A 295 -20.57 11.54 -17.30
CA LEU A 295 -19.91 11.93 -16.06
C LEU A 295 -19.91 13.45 -15.87
N ILE A 296 -19.44 14.21 -16.87
CA ILE A 296 -19.40 15.67 -16.80
C ILE A 296 -20.80 16.22 -16.54
N TYR A 297 -21.82 15.74 -17.25
CA TYR A 297 -23.21 16.14 -17.07
C TYR A 297 -23.69 15.95 -15.62
N ARG A 298 -23.35 14.82 -14.98
CA ARG A 298 -23.73 14.51 -13.59
C ARG A 298 -22.97 15.32 -12.54
N LEU A 299 -21.79 15.83 -12.88
CA LEU A 299 -21.00 16.69 -12.01
C LEU A 299 -21.46 18.15 -12.05
N VAL A 300 -22.15 18.58 -13.11
CA VAL A 300 -22.63 19.97 -13.21
C VAL A 300 -23.60 20.30 -12.07
N GLY A 301 -23.26 21.32 -11.28
CA GLY A 301 -24.02 21.74 -10.11
C GLY A 301 -23.58 21.09 -8.78
N ARG A 302 -22.59 20.20 -8.80
CA ARG A 302 -21.94 19.64 -7.60
C ARG A 302 -20.52 20.15 -7.39
N VAL A 303 -19.90 20.68 -8.44
CA VAL A 303 -18.51 21.17 -8.45
C VAL A 303 -18.46 22.60 -9.00
N ASP A 304 -17.45 23.36 -8.62
CA ASP A 304 -17.32 24.77 -9.00
C ASP A 304 -16.67 24.94 -10.38
N ARG A 305 -15.75 24.02 -10.74
CA ARG A 305 -15.01 24.09 -12.01
C ARG A 305 -14.87 22.71 -12.65
N ILE A 306 -14.99 22.67 -13.97
CA ILE A 306 -14.77 21.47 -14.78
C ILE A 306 -13.76 21.80 -15.87
N LEU A 307 -12.63 21.11 -15.87
CA LEU A 307 -11.57 21.26 -16.86
C LEU A 307 -11.60 20.01 -17.76
N VAL A 308 -11.74 20.19 -19.07
CA VAL A 308 -11.89 19.07 -20.02
C VAL A 308 -10.66 18.97 -20.92
N GLY A 309 -10.05 17.79 -21.04
CA GLY A 309 -8.88 17.56 -21.88
C GLY A 309 -8.95 16.27 -22.70
N GLY A 310 -7.91 15.98 -23.48
CA GLY A 310 -7.86 14.82 -24.36
C GLY A 310 -8.91 14.86 -25.47
N ALA A 311 -9.33 13.70 -25.97
CA ALA A 311 -10.31 13.59 -27.06
C ALA A 311 -11.72 14.01 -26.63
N ILE A 312 -12.02 14.04 -25.32
CA ILE A 312 -13.31 14.46 -24.77
C ILE A 312 -13.57 15.95 -25.00
N ALA A 313 -12.53 16.75 -25.24
CA ALA A 313 -12.69 18.15 -25.61
C ALA A 313 -13.31 18.30 -27.02
N LEU A 314 -13.14 17.33 -27.93
CA LEU A 314 -13.56 17.44 -29.34
C LEU A 314 -15.07 17.66 -29.52
N PRO A 315 -15.99 16.94 -28.82
CA PRO A 315 -17.42 17.26 -28.85
C PRO A 315 -17.75 18.71 -28.47
N PHE A 316 -17.04 19.29 -27.49
CA PHE A 316 -17.25 20.68 -27.07
C PHE A 316 -16.76 21.67 -28.12
N LEU A 317 -15.67 21.34 -28.81
CA LEU A 317 -15.17 22.13 -29.95
C LEU A 317 -16.15 22.07 -31.12
N ALA A 318 -16.67 20.87 -31.45
CA ALA A 318 -17.69 20.67 -32.47
C ALA A 318 -18.96 21.46 -32.17
N ALA A 319 -19.42 21.43 -30.91
CA ALA A 319 -20.57 22.21 -30.45
C ALA A 319 -20.37 23.74 -30.56
N ARG A 320 -19.13 24.21 -30.53
CA ARG A 320 -18.74 25.61 -30.79
C ARG A 320 -18.52 25.93 -32.28
N GLY A 321 -18.70 24.96 -33.17
CA GLY A 321 -18.44 25.11 -34.61
C GLY A 321 -16.95 25.17 -34.97
N LEU A 322 -16.06 24.67 -34.11
CA LEU A 322 -14.61 24.64 -34.33
C LEU A 322 -14.16 23.34 -35.01
N GLY A 323 -13.01 23.38 -35.68
CA GLY A 323 -12.41 22.20 -36.31
C GLY A 323 -12.01 21.13 -35.27
N CYS A 324 -12.30 19.86 -35.57
CA CYS A 324 -12.11 18.73 -34.64
C CYS A 324 -11.15 17.64 -35.15
N GLY A 325 -10.49 17.86 -36.29
CA GLY A 325 -9.55 16.90 -36.87
C GLY A 325 -10.19 15.59 -37.34
N LEU A 326 -9.38 14.53 -37.41
CA LEU A 326 -9.79 13.17 -37.79
C LEU A 326 -10.37 12.35 -36.63
N ASP A 327 -10.06 12.73 -35.40
CA ASP A 327 -10.41 11.96 -34.19
C ASP A 327 -11.89 12.02 -33.82
N TYR A 328 -12.63 12.99 -34.37
CA TYR A 328 -14.05 13.16 -34.13
C TYR A 328 -14.79 13.36 -35.47
N PRO A 329 -15.34 12.28 -36.06
CA PRO A 329 -16.02 12.36 -37.33
C PRO A 329 -17.36 13.08 -37.18
N LEU A 330 -17.55 14.21 -37.89
CA LEU A 330 -18.79 14.99 -37.83
C LEU A 330 -19.98 14.33 -38.55
N LYS A 331 -19.73 13.38 -39.47
CA LYS A 331 -20.78 12.69 -40.24
C LYS A 331 -21.32 11.43 -39.57
N ASP A 332 -20.46 10.73 -38.81
CA ASP A 332 -20.76 9.50 -38.09
C ASP A 332 -20.42 9.69 -36.61
N GLU A 333 -20.96 10.76 -36.01
CA GLU A 333 -20.56 11.13 -34.67
C GLU A 333 -21.05 10.13 -33.60
N PRO A 334 -20.27 9.88 -32.54
CA PRO A 334 -20.67 8.98 -31.48
C PRO A 334 -21.92 9.50 -30.78
N THR A 335 -22.79 8.59 -30.36
CA THR A 335 -24.03 8.90 -29.63
C THR A 335 -23.91 8.56 -28.15
N VAL A 336 -24.69 9.27 -27.34
CA VAL A 336 -24.80 9.09 -25.89
C VAL A 336 -26.27 8.89 -25.55
N GLY A 337 -26.59 7.93 -24.68
CA GLY A 337 -27.92 7.82 -24.10
C GLY A 337 -28.20 9.02 -23.19
N ALA A 338 -29.17 9.85 -23.56
CA ALA A 338 -29.61 10.99 -22.77
C ALA A 338 -30.89 10.63 -21.98
N PRO A 339 -31.02 11.03 -20.70
CA PRO A 339 -32.26 10.91 -19.96
C PRO A 339 -33.33 11.85 -20.54
N LEU A 340 -34.55 11.37 -20.74
CA LEU A 340 -35.69 12.18 -21.19
C LEU A 340 -36.00 13.30 -20.18
N ASP A 341 -36.15 14.53 -20.67
CA ASP A 341 -36.43 15.71 -19.84
C ASP A 341 -37.75 15.59 -19.07
N ALA A 342 -37.74 15.98 -17.79
CA ALA A 342 -38.87 15.86 -16.87
C ALA A 342 -40.13 16.66 -17.29
N GLN A 343 -40.00 17.61 -18.23
CA GLN A 343 -41.11 18.45 -18.69
C GLN A 343 -42.09 17.74 -19.65
N GLN A 344 -41.76 16.54 -20.16
CA GLN A 344 -42.68 15.75 -21.00
C GLN A 344 -43.54 14.75 -20.20
N ARG A 345 -43.43 14.71 -18.86
CA ARG A 345 -44.26 13.84 -18.00
C ARG A 345 -45.62 14.47 -17.73
N GLY A 346 -46.43 14.62 -18.78
CA GLY A 346 -47.88 14.75 -18.64
C GLY A 346 -48.50 13.36 -18.52
N ALA A 347 -48.98 13.04 -17.31
CA ALA A 347 -50.00 12.02 -17.02
C ALA A 347 -49.79 10.59 -17.57
N ASP A 348 -48.92 9.79 -16.96
CA ASP A 348 -49.28 8.39 -16.65
C ASP A 348 -48.38 7.81 -15.54
N HIS A 349 -48.99 7.21 -14.52
CA HIS A 349 -48.31 6.62 -13.36
C HIS A 349 -48.18 5.11 -13.56
N GLY A 350 -47.05 4.67 -14.12
CA GLY A 350 -46.70 3.26 -14.21
C GLY A 350 -45.21 3.09 -14.39
N ARG A 351 -44.57 2.34 -13.48
CA ARG A 351 -43.18 1.89 -13.58
C ARG A 351 -42.94 1.24 -14.96
N ARG A 352 -42.35 2.00 -15.89
CA ARG A 352 -41.73 1.51 -17.12
C ARG A 352 -40.43 2.26 -17.34
N GLU A 353 -39.50 1.53 -17.94
CA GLU A 353 -38.11 1.84 -18.23
C GLU A 353 -37.88 3.32 -18.61
N ALA A 354 -36.80 3.92 -18.11
CA ALA A 354 -36.33 5.18 -18.65
C ALA A 354 -35.82 4.92 -20.07
N GLU A 355 -36.69 5.07 -21.08
CA GLU A 355 -36.29 5.08 -22.48
C GLU A 355 -35.23 6.18 -22.69
N THR A 356 -33.96 5.79 -22.81
CA THR A 356 -32.87 6.70 -23.16
C THR A 356 -32.87 6.92 -24.67
N THR A 357 -33.05 8.16 -25.09
CA THR A 357 -32.87 8.54 -26.50
C THR A 357 -31.37 8.68 -26.78
N GLN A 358 -30.91 8.11 -27.90
CA GLN A 358 -29.54 8.28 -28.36
C GLN A 358 -29.41 9.68 -28.96
N VAL A 359 -28.56 10.51 -28.37
CA VAL A 359 -28.31 11.90 -28.79
C VAL A 359 -26.86 12.01 -29.25
N PRO A 360 -26.55 12.78 -30.30
CA PRO A 360 -25.18 12.96 -30.73
C PRO A 360 -24.30 13.64 -29.65
N CYS A 361 -23.03 13.24 -29.55
CA CYS A 361 -22.11 13.73 -28.51
C CYS A 361 -21.91 15.25 -28.57
N SER A 362 -21.91 15.87 -29.75
CA SER A 362 -21.76 17.33 -29.91
C SER A 362 -22.97 18.08 -29.36
N GLU A 363 -24.18 17.59 -29.63
CA GLU A 363 -25.42 18.14 -29.07
C GLU A 363 -25.46 17.97 -27.54
N TYR A 364 -25.06 16.80 -27.04
CA TYR A 364 -24.99 16.56 -25.60
C TYR A 364 -23.95 17.48 -24.91
N ALA A 365 -22.80 17.71 -25.53
CA ALA A 365 -21.79 18.66 -25.06
C ALA A 365 -22.33 20.10 -25.04
N LYS A 366 -23.15 20.49 -26.03
CA LYS A 366 -23.85 21.78 -26.03
C LYS A 366 -24.78 21.93 -24.82
N ARG A 367 -25.59 20.90 -24.53
CA ARG A 367 -26.45 20.87 -23.33
C ARG A 367 -25.65 21.01 -22.04
N ILE A 368 -24.48 20.36 -21.95
CA ILE A 368 -23.56 20.51 -20.80
C ILE A 368 -23.08 21.97 -20.68
N MET A 369 -22.67 22.61 -21.78
CA MET A 369 -22.22 24.01 -21.73
C MET A 369 -23.31 24.96 -21.23
N GLU A 370 -24.54 24.78 -21.71
CA GLU A 370 -25.72 25.55 -21.28
C GLU A 370 -26.02 25.30 -19.79
N LEU A 371 -25.94 24.05 -19.34
CA LEU A 371 -26.15 23.68 -17.94
C LEU A 371 -25.06 24.27 -17.04
N CYS A 372 -23.79 24.24 -17.45
CA CYS A 372 -22.69 24.87 -16.72
C CYS A 372 -22.91 26.38 -16.56
N ALA A 373 -23.32 27.07 -17.63
CA ALA A 373 -23.65 28.49 -17.58
C ALA A 373 -24.80 28.77 -16.59
N THR A 374 -25.86 27.95 -16.64
CA THR A 374 -27.03 28.07 -15.77
C THR A 374 -26.71 27.80 -14.30
N LYS A 375 -25.81 26.84 -14.02
CA LYS A 375 -25.41 26.43 -12.67
C LYS A 375 -24.18 27.17 -12.15
N HIS A 376 -23.67 28.17 -12.88
CA HIS A 376 -22.47 28.93 -12.55
C HIS A 376 -21.22 28.06 -12.33
N VAL A 377 -21.09 26.98 -13.10
CA VAL A 377 -19.91 26.11 -13.11
C VAL A 377 -18.94 26.59 -14.18
N GLU A 378 -17.69 26.86 -13.81
CA GLU A 378 -16.66 27.30 -14.76
C GLU A 378 -16.19 26.11 -15.61
N LEU A 379 -16.55 26.09 -16.90
CA LEU A 379 -16.08 25.09 -17.86
C LEU A 379 -14.83 25.61 -18.60
N VAL A 380 -13.70 24.93 -18.42
CA VAL A 380 -12.41 25.28 -19.03
C VAL A 380 -12.03 24.24 -20.09
N LEU A 381 -11.79 24.69 -21.32
CA LEU A 381 -11.42 23.85 -22.46
C LEU A 381 -9.97 24.12 -22.89
N PRO A 382 -9.34 23.21 -23.64
CA PRO A 382 -8.00 23.42 -24.19
C PRO A 382 -7.97 24.55 -25.20
N ILE A 383 -6.81 25.21 -25.31
CA ILE A 383 -6.57 26.34 -26.22
C ILE A 383 -5.40 26.08 -27.19
N ASP A 384 -4.69 24.97 -27.02
CA ASP A 384 -3.60 24.52 -27.88
C ASP A 384 -3.43 23.00 -27.82
N HIS A 385 -2.98 22.41 -28.92
CA HIS A 385 -2.89 20.97 -29.11
C HIS A 385 -1.60 20.55 -29.81
N PHE A 386 -1.02 19.43 -29.41
CA PHE A 386 -0.08 18.70 -30.27
C PHE A 386 -0.85 17.76 -31.18
N VAL A 387 -0.58 17.83 -32.48
CA VAL A 387 -1.31 17.06 -33.50
C VAL A 387 -0.38 16.34 -34.48
N ALA A 388 -0.88 15.29 -35.13
CA ALA A 388 -0.22 14.62 -36.25
C ALA A 388 -1.23 14.02 -37.23
N GLY A 389 -0.86 13.85 -38.50
CA GLY A 389 -1.77 13.34 -39.54
C GLY A 389 -2.23 11.91 -39.31
N HIS A 390 -1.29 10.95 -39.24
CA HIS A 390 -1.57 9.54 -38.97
C HIS A 390 -0.63 8.99 -37.89
N PRO A 391 -1.05 8.96 -36.62
CA PRO A 391 -0.21 8.54 -35.50
C PRO A 391 0.08 7.03 -35.46
N GLU A 392 -0.58 6.22 -36.31
CA GLU A 392 -0.42 4.76 -36.31
C GLU A 392 0.59 4.24 -37.34
N THR A 393 0.78 4.94 -38.45
CA THR A 393 1.58 4.46 -39.60
C THR A 393 2.91 5.19 -39.76
N ASP A 394 3.06 6.39 -39.19
CA ASP A 394 4.26 7.19 -39.33
C ASP A 394 4.81 7.64 -37.97
N LYS A 395 6.14 7.72 -37.88
CA LYS A 395 6.81 8.59 -36.89
C LYS A 395 6.59 10.07 -37.26
N CYS A 396 5.34 10.47 -37.53
CA CYS A 396 5.01 11.85 -37.86
C CYS A 396 5.46 12.74 -36.70
N LYS A 397 6.23 13.78 -37.04
CA LYS A 397 6.66 14.79 -36.08
C LYS A 397 5.41 15.52 -35.57
N ALA A 398 5.15 15.42 -34.26
CA ALA A 398 4.04 16.15 -33.65
C ALA A 398 4.23 17.66 -33.88
N VAL A 399 3.17 18.34 -34.31
CA VAL A 399 3.15 19.78 -34.56
C VAL A 399 2.29 20.45 -33.50
N LEU A 400 2.80 21.54 -32.91
CA LEU A 400 2.02 22.36 -32.00
C LEU A 400 1.07 23.25 -32.81
N VAL A 401 -0.22 23.22 -32.44
CA VAL A 401 -1.25 24.12 -32.94
C VAL A 401 -1.66 25.03 -31.79
N GLU A 402 -1.28 26.30 -31.88
CA GLU A 402 -1.63 27.35 -30.91
C GLU A 402 -3.05 27.89 -31.14
N SER A 403 -4.02 26.99 -31.23
CA SER A 403 -5.44 27.30 -31.42
C SER A 403 -6.30 26.21 -30.79
N ALA A 404 -7.49 26.59 -30.32
CA ALA A 404 -8.49 25.65 -29.85
C ALA A 404 -9.06 24.79 -31.00
N ALA A 405 -8.98 25.25 -32.26
CA ALA A 405 -9.45 24.49 -33.41
C ALA A 405 -8.38 23.51 -33.90
N VAL A 406 -8.77 22.25 -34.08
CA VAL A 406 -7.91 21.20 -34.63
C VAL A 406 -8.03 21.19 -36.16
N PRO A 407 -6.90 21.30 -36.91
CA PRO A 407 -6.93 21.31 -38.37
C PRO A 407 -7.52 20.02 -38.96
N PRO A 408 -8.19 20.09 -40.13
CA PRO A 408 -8.69 18.90 -40.81
C PRO A 408 -7.54 17.97 -41.20
N GLY A 409 -7.77 16.66 -41.14
CA GLY A 409 -6.73 15.67 -41.47
C GLY A 409 -5.70 15.41 -40.37
N MET A 410 -5.86 16.00 -39.17
CA MET A 410 -4.95 15.82 -38.03
C MET A 410 -5.64 15.15 -36.84
N CYS A 411 -4.90 14.35 -36.07
CA CYS A 411 -5.30 13.73 -34.81
C CYS A 411 -4.66 14.47 -33.62
N VAL A 412 -5.41 14.65 -32.52
CA VAL A 412 -4.93 15.20 -31.25
C VAL A 412 -4.13 14.14 -30.50
N LEU A 413 -2.90 14.50 -30.14
CA LEU A 413 -1.95 13.63 -29.45
C LEU A 413 -1.81 13.99 -27.98
N ASP A 414 -1.69 15.28 -27.66
CA ASP A 414 -1.54 15.80 -26.30
C ASP A 414 -1.94 17.29 -26.27
N CYS A 415 -2.03 17.87 -25.08
CA CYS A 415 -2.24 19.31 -24.88
C CYS A 415 -0.92 20.10 -24.96
N GLY A 416 -1.01 21.36 -25.39
CA GLY A 416 0.12 22.28 -25.34
C GLY A 416 0.31 22.95 -23.98
N MET A 417 1.40 23.71 -23.83
CA MET A 417 1.76 24.34 -22.55
C MET A 417 0.81 25.50 -22.20
N ASN A 418 0.16 26.14 -23.17
CA ASN A 418 -0.79 27.20 -22.88
C ASN A 418 -2.04 26.64 -22.19
N THR A 419 -2.51 25.46 -22.61
CA THR A 419 -3.57 24.72 -21.93
C THR A 419 -3.16 24.31 -20.51
N VAL A 420 -1.95 23.78 -20.32
CA VAL A 420 -1.44 23.41 -18.98
C VAL A 420 -1.41 24.63 -18.05
N ASN A 421 -0.94 25.78 -18.54
CA ASN A 421 -0.91 27.02 -17.77
C ASN A 421 -2.31 27.55 -17.45
N LEU A 422 -3.24 27.49 -18.42
CA LEU A 422 -4.64 27.85 -18.22
C LEU A 422 -5.27 26.99 -17.13
N PHE A 423 -5.12 25.66 -17.22
CA PHE A 423 -5.67 24.72 -16.25
C PHE A 423 -5.10 24.97 -14.86
N THR A 424 -3.78 25.10 -14.76
CA THR A 424 -3.09 25.38 -13.48
C THR A 424 -3.56 26.69 -12.87
N ARG A 425 -3.75 27.74 -13.69
CA ARG A 425 -4.29 29.03 -13.22
C ARG A 425 -5.71 28.89 -12.69
N SER A 426 -6.57 28.14 -13.37
CA SER A 426 -7.94 27.88 -12.90
C SER A 426 -7.96 27.04 -11.61
N LEU A 427 -6.94 26.20 -11.35
CA LEU A 427 -6.88 25.41 -10.12
C LEU A 427 -6.38 26.19 -8.89
N ARG A 428 -5.65 27.31 -9.05
CA ARG A 428 -5.13 28.10 -7.92
C ARG A 428 -6.20 28.64 -6.97
N ALA A 429 -7.42 28.85 -7.45
CA ALA A 429 -8.53 29.30 -6.63
C ALA A 429 -9.28 28.16 -5.92
N CYS A 430 -8.96 26.90 -6.24
CA CYS A 430 -9.62 25.73 -5.70
C CYS A 430 -8.86 25.21 -4.48
N ARG A 431 -9.57 24.58 -3.55
CA ARG A 431 -8.95 23.85 -2.42
C ARG A 431 -8.81 22.37 -2.71
N THR A 432 -9.64 21.85 -3.59
CA THR A 432 -9.70 20.44 -3.94
C THR A 432 -9.73 20.26 -5.45
N VAL A 433 -8.98 19.28 -5.94
CA VAL A 433 -8.99 18.85 -7.34
C VAL A 433 -9.16 17.34 -7.43
N LEU A 434 -10.12 16.90 -8.24
CA LEU A 434 -10.26 15.51 -8.67
C LEU A 434 -9.81 15.40 -10.12
N TRP A 435 -8.77 14.61 -10.39
CA TRP A 435 -8.23 14.44 -11.73
C TRP A 435 -8.47 13.02 -12.24
N THR A 436 -9.20 12.89 -13.35
CA THR A 436 -9.48 11.62 -14.01
C THR A 436 -9.22 11.64 -15.51
N GLY A 437 -8.30 10.79 -15.95
CA GLY A 437 -7.88 10.61 -17.34
C GLY A 437 -6.68 11.45 -17.75
N THR A 438 -5.98 11.00 -18.78
CA THR A 438 -4.76 11.65 -19.29
C THR A 438 -5.09 12.71 -20.34
N LEU A 439 -4.30 13.79 -20.38
CA LEU A 439 -4.49 14.88 -21.36
C LEU A 439 -3.99 14.50 -22.75
N GLY A 440 -3.09 13.52 -22.83
CA GLY A 440 -2.51 12.99 -24.07
C GLY A 440 -2.62 11.48 -24.20
N ARG A 441 -2.30 10.97 -25.39
CA ARG A 441 -2.34 9.55 -25.77
C ARG A 441 -1.14 8.80 -25.21
N THR A 442 -1.19 8.52 -23.92
CA THR A 442 -0.11 7.88 -23.17
C THR A 442 0.23 6.47 -23.63
N SER A 443 -0.75 5.72 -24.14
CA SER A 443 -0.55 4.41 -24.78
C SER A 443 0.34 4.45 -26.04
N LYS A 444 0.39 5.60 -26.73
CA LYS A 444 1.22 5.84 -27.92
C LYS A 444 2.50 6.63 -27.60
N GLY A 445 2.78 6.88 -26.31
CA GLY A 445 3.98 7.58 -25.85
C GLY A 445 3.89 9.10 -25.77
N TYR A 446 2.74 9.70 -26.08
CA TYR A 446 2.53 11.15 -25.98
C TYR A 446 2.10 11.55 -24.56
N ILE A 447 3.08 11.92 -23.74
CA ILE A 447 2.91 12.15 -22.29
C ILE A 447 3.32 13.56 -21.83
N THR A 448 3.93 14.36 -22.69
CA THR A 448 4.60 15.62 -22.31
C THR A 448 3.68 16.62 -21.62
N GLY A 449 2.50 16.90 -22.19
CA GLY A 449 1.51 17.81 -21.63
C GLY A 449 0.87 17.24 -20.37
N THR A 450 0.55 15.95 -20.36
CA THR A 450 0.04 15.24 -19.17
C THR A 450 1.04 15.30 -18.00
N ALA A 451 2.33 15.09 -18.27
CA ALA A 451 3.39 15.14 -17.28
C ALA A 451 3.65 16.56 -16.76
N ALA A 452 3.62 17.55 -17.66
CA ALA A 452 3.71 18.96 -17.29
C ALA A 452 2.56 19.36 -16.36
N PHE A 453 1.32 19.00 -16.71
CA PHE A 453 0.16 19.25 -15.86
C PHE A 453 0.30 18.60 -14.48
N ALA A 454 0.69 17.33 -14.41
CA ALA A 454 0.89 16.63 -13.14
C ALA A 454 1.99 17.28 -12.29
N THR A 455 3.03 17.82 -12.92
CA THR A 455 4.13 18.52 -12.25
C THR A 455 3.71 19.90 -11.74
N GLU A 456 2.89 20.64 -12.48
CA GLU A 456 2.32 21.91 -12.03
C GLU A 456 1.27 21.70 -10.93
N LEU A 457 0.42 20.67 -11.05
CA LEU A 457 -0.56 20.29 -10.03
C LEU A 457 0.11 20.05 -8.67
N ARG A 458 1.26 19.38 -8.68
CA ARG A 458 2.08 19.16 -7.48
C ARG A 458 2.52 20.46 -6.80
N LYS A 459 2.77 21.53 -7.55
CA LYS A 459 3.20 22.82 -6.98
C LYS A 459 2.06 23.55 -6.28
N LEU A 460 0.82 23.16 -6.52
CA LEU A 460 -0.35 23.71 -5.85
C LEU A 460 -0.53 23.00 -4.50
N GLU A 461 -0.63 23.76 -3.41
CA GLU A 461 -0.95 23.25 -2.07
C GLU A 461 -2.45 22.95 -1.95
N ILE A 462 -2.96 22.07 -2.81
CA ILE A 462 -4.38 21.70 -2.90
C ILE A 462 -4.56 20.20 -2.64
N ILE A 463 -5.74 19.82 -2.14
CA ILE A 463 -6.14 18.42 -1.98
C ILE A 463 -6.25 17.80 -3.38
N SER A 464 -5.26 17.00 -3.76
CA SER A 464 -5.19 16.34 -5.07
C SER A 464 -5.61 14.88 -4.99
N ILE A 465 -6.74 14.57 -5.61
CA ILE A 465 -7.27 13.21 -5.75
C ILE A 465 -7.09 12.81 -7.21
N VAL A 466 -6.24 11.82 -7.45
CA VAL A 466 -6.05 11.26 -8.80
C VAL A 466 -6.84 9.97 -8.88
N ALA A 467 -7.75 9.87 -9.85
CA ALA A 467 -8.65 8.73 -10.01
C ALA A 467 -8.56 8.17 -11.43
N GLY A 468 -8.44 6.85 -11.52
CA GLY A 468 -8.43 6.12 -12.79
C GLY A 468 -7.06 5.61 -13.17
N ASP A 469 -7.06 4.39 -13.71
CA ASP A 469 -5.90 3.53 -13.81
C ASP A 469 -4.77 4.13 -14.65
N GLU A 470 -5.09 4.56 -15.87
CA GLU A 470 -4.09 5.15 -16.77
C GLU A 470 -3.50 6.44 -16.19
N THR A 471 -4.31 7.21 -15.44
CA THR A 471 -3.86 8.46 -14.82
C THR A 471 -2.92 8.18 -13.66
N SER A 472 -3.32 7.26 -12.78
CA SER A 472 -2.50 6.81 -11.64
C SER A 472 -1.18 6.19 -12.10
N GLN A 473 -1.20 5.36 -13.15
CA GLN A 473 0.02 4.78 -13.72
C GLN A 473 0.98 5.84 -14.26
N VAL A 474 0.47 6.86 -14.94
CA VAL A 474 1.28 7.98 -15.44
C VAL A 474 1.93 8.75 -14.30
N VAL A 475 1.16 9.07 -13.26
CA VAL A 475 1.67 9.75 -12.05
C VAL A 475 2.75 8.91 -11.34
N CYS A 476 2.58 7.58 -11.28
CA CYS A 476 3.60 6.65 -10.77
C CYS A 476 4.86 6.65 -11.65
N ARG A 477 4.72 6.53 -12.98
CA ARG A 477 5.87 6.51 -13.92
C ARG A 477 6.70 7.79 -13.88
N ILE A 478 6.07 8.94 -13.62
CA ILE A 478 6.75 10.24 -13.50
C ILE A 478 7.42 10.41 -12.13
N GLY A 479 7.14 9.54 -11.15
CA GLY A 479 7.78 9.58 -9.82
C GLY A 479 7.23 10.67 -8.90
N ILE A 480 5.96 11.03 -9.07
CA ILE A 480 5.27 12.04 -8.25
C ILE A 480 4.09 11.46 -7.45
N ALA A 481 3.93 10.14 -7.43
CA ALA A 481 2.86 9.44 -6.72
C ALA A 481 2.78 9.80 -5.24
N ASP A 482 3.92 9.78 -4.53
CA ASP A 482 4.03 10.09 -3.10
C ASP A 482 3.67 11.54 -2.75
N LYS A 483 3.42 12.39 -3.75
CA LYS A 483 3.12 13.81 -3.59
C LYS A 483 1.67 14.15 -3.92
N MET A 484 0.89 13.18 -4.41
CA MET A 484 -0.56 13.30 -4.50
C MET A 484 -1.17 12.91 -3.16
N MET A 485 -2.24 13.60 -2.75
CA MET A 485 -2.87 13.31 -1.46
C MET A 485 -3.54 11.94 -1.46
N HIS A 486 -4.17 11.57 -2.58
CA HIS A 486 -4.75 10.25 -2.75
C HIS A 486 -4.68 9.80 -4.21
N LEU A 487 -4.22 8.56 -4.40
CA LEU A 487 -4.22 7.86 -5.68
C LEU A 487 -5.25 6.76 -5.58
N SER A 488 -6.35 6.93 -6.29
CA SER A 488 -7.48 6.03 -6.25
C SER A 488 -7.43 5.04 -7.41
N SER A 489 -7.52 3.76 -7.08
CA SER A 489 -7.74 2.66 -8.04
C SER A 489 -9.24 2.51 -8.39
N GLY A 490 -10.12 3.23 -7.71
CA GLY A 490 -11.57 3.09 -7.87
C GLY A 490 -12.17 3.53 -9.20
N GLY A 491 -11.44 4.25 -10.06
CA GLY A 491 -11.93 4.72 -11.36
C GLY A 491 -13.32 5.38 -11.29
N VAL A 492 -14.33 4.70 -11.83
CA VAL A 492 -15.74 5.15 -11.83
C VAL A 492 -16.33 5.18 -10.40
N SER A 493 -16.01 4.21 -9.54
CA SER A 493 -16.47 4.19 -8.14
C SER A 493 -16.06 5.46 -7.40
N SER A 494 -14.83 5.92 -7.61
CA SER A 494 -14.28 7.16 -7.04
C SER A 494 -15.13 8.37 -7.40
N LEU A 495 -15.54 8.45 -8.67
CA LEU A 495 -16.33 9.55 -9.20
C LEU A 495 -17.76 9.53 -8.64
N LEU A 496 -18.39 8.36 -8.58
CA LEU A 496 -19.72 8.20 -8.00
C LEU A 496 -19.77 8.55 -6.52
N VAL A 497 -18.69 8.26 -5.78
CA VAL A 497 -18.59 8.65 -4.37
C VAL A 497 -18.50 10.17 -4.23
N VAL A 498 -17.78 10.86 -5.11
CA VAL A 498 -17.73 12.33 -5.15
C VAL A 498 -19.07 12.93 -5.57
N GLU A 499 -19.80 12.26 -6.47
CA GLU A 499 -21.18 12.60 -6.83
C GLU A 499 -22.15 12.46 -5.64
N GLY A 500 -21.80 11.65 -4.64
CA GLY A 500 -22.69 11.31 -3.53
C GLY A 500 -23.71 10.25 -3.91
N ASP A 501 -23.32 9.29 -4.75
CA ASP A 501 -24.10 8.10 -5.06
C ASP A 501 -23.67 6.93 -4.17
N ILE A 502 -24.62 6.05 -3.85
CA ILE A 502 -24.36 4.84 -3.06
C ILE A 502 -23.74 3.79 -3.98
N LEU A 503 -22.59 3.23 -3.58
CA LEU A 503 -21.95 2.14 -4.29
C LEU A 503 -22.57 0.80 -3.87
N PRO A 504 -23.23 0.05 -4.78
CA PRO A 504 -23.91 -1.21 -4.45
C PRO A 504 -23.00 -2.26 -3.77
N GLY A 505 -21.74 -2.36 -4.22
CA GLY A 505 -20.76 -3.30 -3.65
C GLY A 505 -20.29 -2.90 -2.25
N VAL A 506 -20.26 -1.60 -1.94
CA VAL A 506 -19.99 -1.11 -0.57
C VAL A 506 -21.20 -1.34 0.31
N GLU A 507 -22.40 -1.03 -0.18
CA GLU A 507 -23.65 -1.22 0.53
C GLU A 507 -23.85 -2.68 0.97
N ALA A 508 -23.47 -3.63 0.11
CA ALA A 508 -23.57 -5.05 0.40
C ALA A 508 -22.63 -5.55 1.52
N LEU A 509 -21.61 -4.77 1.91
CA LEU A 509 -20.74 -5.11 3.04
C LEU A 509 -21.43 -4.86 4.38
N SER A 510 -21.02 -5.62 5.39
CA SER A 510 -21.56 -5.50 6.75
C SER A 510 -21.18 -4.16 7.38
N ASP A 511 -22.14 -3.52 8.04
CA ASP A 511 -21.88 -2.33 8.85
C ASP A 511 -21.33 -2.69 10.23
N ILE A 512 -20.37 -1.90 10.72
CA ILE A 512 -19.84 -1.98 12.08
C ILE A 512 -20.97 -1.60 13.04
N GLY A 513 -21.55 -2.60 13.72
CA GLY A 513 -22.62 -2.43 14.71
C GLY A 513 -23.99 -2.95 14.29
N ALA A 514 -24.15 -3.42 13.05
CA ALA A 514 -25.37 -4.11 12.60
C ALA A 514 -25.10 -5.60 12.40
N THR A 515 -25.14 -6.40 13.47
CA THR A 515 -25.34 -7.85 13.29
C THR A 515 -26.52 -8.34 14.13
N ALA A 516 -27.51 -8.81 13.36
CA ALA A 516 -28.48 -9.84 13.71
C ALA A 516 -29.24 -9.65 15.04
N SER A 517 -30.29 -8.84 14.99
CA SER A 517 -31.50 -9.10 15.78
C SER A 517 -32.69 -9.01 14.85
N ASP A 518 -33.42 -10.12 14.75
CA ASP A 518 -34.85 -10.24 14.51
C ASP A 518 -35.54 -8.94 14.01
N PRO A 519 -36.11 -8.91 12.79
CA PRO A 519 -36.80 -7.72 12.25
C PRO A 519 -38.04 -7.30 13.06
N THR A 520 -38.36 -8.01 14.15
CA THR A 520 -39.45 -7.71 15.09
C THR A 520 -39.01 -7.11 16.42
N ALA A 521 -37.70 -7.03 16.72
CA ALA A 521 -37.21 -6.47 17.98
C ALA A 521 -37.01 -4.94 17.89
N PRO A 522 -37.49 -4.14 18.87
CA PRO A 522 -37.35 -2.70 18.85
C PRO A 522 -35.86 -2.29 18.83
N SER A 523 -35.48 -1.51 17.82
CA SER A 523 -34.11 -1.10 17.45
C SER A 523 -33.34 -0.28 18.50
N ASN A 524 -33.94 0.01 19.66
CA ASN A 524 -33.37 0.82 20.73
C ASN A 524 -32.98 0.03 21.99
N ALA A 525 -33.08 -1.31 21.99
CA ALA A 525 -32.66 -2.11 23.14
C ALA A 525 -31.13 -2.21 23.22
N ILE A 526 -30.54 -1.60 24.26
CA ILE A 526 -29.11 -1.75 24.59
C ILE A 526 -28.86 -3.21 24.91
N ALA A 527 -27.97 -3.85 24.14
CA ALA A 527 -27.70 -5.26 24.36
C ALA A 527 -27.08 -5.45 25.76
N PRO A 528 -27.52 -6.47 26.52
CA PRO A 528 -27.00 -6.70 27.85
C PRO A 528 -25.53 -7.15 27.77
N VAL A 529 -24.73 -6.76 28.77
CA VAL A 529 -23.28 -6.98 28.82
C VAL A 529 -22.91 -8.44 28.57
N ASN A 530 -23.66 -9.37 29.18
CA ASN A 530 -23.43 -10.82 29.05
C ASN A 530 -23.45 -11.30 27.58
N ALA A 531 -24.36 -10.78 26.75
CA ALA A 531 -24.49 -11.12 25.34
C ALA A 531 -23.36 -10.54 24.48
N MET A 532 -22.69 -9.49 24.97
CA MET A 532 -21.52 -8.91 24.33
C MET A 532 -20.23 -9.63 24.78
N LEU A 533 -20.09 -9.93 26.07
CA LEU A 533 -18.91 -10.58 26.63
C LEU A 533 -18.64 -11.95 26.00
N CYS A 534 -19.66 -12.76 25.73
CA CYS A 534 -19.49 -14.09 25.14
C CYS A 534 -18.82 -14.07 23.75
N LYS A 535 -18.83 -12.92 23.07
CA LYS A 535 -18.22 -12.73 21.75
C LYS A 535 -16.75 -12.29 21.83
N LEU A 536 -16.27 -11.87 23.02
CA LEU A 536 -14.93 -11.34 23.19
C LEU A 536 -13.91 -12.46 23.45
N PRO A 537 -12.73 -12.43 22.81
CA PRO A 537 -11.71 -13.47 22.94
C PRO A 537 -11.35 -13.90 24.38
N PRO A 538 -11.20 -12.98 25.37
CA PRO A 538 -10.87 -13.37 26.75
C PRO A 538 -11.92 -14.24 27.42
N PHE A 539 -13.19 -14.12 27.01
CA PHE A 539 -14.35 -14.73 27.67
C PHE A 539 -14.98 -15.87 26.85
N VAL A 540 -14.36 -16.28 25.74
CA VAL A 540 -14.82 -17.43 24.96
C VAL A 540 -14.74 -18.70 25.81
N GLY A 541 -15.83 -19.47 25.82
CA GLY A 541 -15.93 -20.70 26.61
C GLY A 541 -16.35 -20.50 28.07
N CYS A 542 -16.67 -19.28 28.50
CA CYS A 542 -17.28 -19.05 29.81
C CYS A 542 -18.72 -19.58 29.85
N ASP A 543 -19.04 -20.37 30.88
CA ASP A 543 -20.41 -20.77 31.17
C ASP A 543 -21.31 -19.56 31.46
N SER A 544 -22.62 -19.74 31.27
CA SER A 544 -23.64 -18.70 31.49
C SER A 544 -23.58 -18.10 32.90
N HIS A 545 -23.26 -18.91 33.91
CA HIS A 545 -23.08 -18.46 35.29
C HIS A 545 -21.87 -17.52 35.45
N ASN A 546 -20.72 -17.89 34.89
CA ASN A 546 -19.49 -17.09 34.95
C ASN A 546 -19.65 -15.77 34.19
N LEU A 547 -20.31 -15.78 33.03
CA LEU A 547 -20.61 -14.56 32.27
C LEU A 547 -21.52 -13.61 33.05
N GLN A 548 -22.49 -14.12 33.81
CA GLN A 548 -23.34 -13.29 34.67
C GLN A 548 -22.56 -12.65 35.83
N LEU A 549 -21.65 -13.40 36.46
CA LEU A 549 -20.78 -12.87 37.51
C LEU A 549 -19.87 -11.75 37.00
N ILE A 550 -19.25 -11.95 35.82
CA ILE A 550 -18.40 -10.94 35.18
C ILE A 550 -19.23 -9.72 34.77
N ALA A 551 -20.39 -9.94 34.13
CA ALA A 551 -21.27 -8.86 33.67
C ALA A 551 -21.70 -7.93 34.81
N LYS A 552 -21.93 -8.46 36.02
CA LYS A 552 -22.27 -7.66 37.22
C LYS A 552 -21.15 -6.70 37.65
N LYS A 553 -19.91 -6.95 37.26
CA LYS A 553 -18.74 -6.12 37.60
C LYS A 553 -18.49 -4.99 36.59
N PHE A 554 -19.14 -5.01 35.44
CA PHE A 554 -19.07 -3.92 34.47
C PHE A 554 -20.01 -2.78 34.87
N VAL A 555 -19.47 -1.56 34.85
CA VAL A 555 -20.24 -0.35 35.14
C VAL A 555 -20.67 0.29 33.81
N ARG A 556 -21.97 0.53 33.65
CA ARG A 556 -22.51 1.27 32.50
C ARG A 556 -22.23 2.77 32.68
N ARG A 557 -21.70 3.41 31.64
CA ARG A 557 -21.53 4.86 31.55
C ARG A 557 -22.08 5.39 30.23
N THR A 558 -22.59 6.60 30.27
CA THR A 558 -23.07 7.38 29.12
C THR A 558 -22.13 8.56 28.93
N HIS A 559 -21.75 8.84 27.70
CA HIS A 559 -20.79 9.89 27.37
C HIS A 559 -21.31 10.78 26.26
N GLU A 560 -20.91 12.04 26.29
CA GLU A 560 -21.22 13.05 25.29
C GLU A 560 -20.17 13.05 24.16
N SER A 561 -20.54 13.61 23.01
CA SER A 561 -19.61 13.74 21.89
C SER A 561 -18.41 14.62 22.28
N GLY A 562 -17.19 14.12 22.05
CA GLY A 562 -15.95 14.80 22.42
C GLY A 562 -15.34 14.39 23.76
N ASP A 563 -16.04 13.61 24.59
CA ASP A 563 -15.48 13.11 25.86
C ASP A 563 -14.26 12.23 25.63
N TYR A 564 -13.24 12.37 26.49
CA TYR A 564 -12.01 11.57 26.43
C TYR A 564 -12.11 10.36 27.35
N LEU A 565 -11.77 9.18 26.81
CA LEU A 565 -11.72 7.93 27.59
C LEU A 565 -10.30 7.52 27.97
N VAL A 566 -9.33 7.77 27.09
CA VAL A 566 -7.92 7.41 27.25
C VAL A 566 -7.05 8.42 26.50
N PHE A 567 -6.01 8.97 27.13
CA PHE A 567 -5.00 9.78 26.43
C PHE A 567 -3.80 8.93 25.99
N SER A 568 -3.08 9.39 24.96
CA SER A 568 -1.81 8.78 24.57
C SER A 568 -0.81 8.85 25.74
N GLY A 569 -0.20 7.71 26.07
CA GLY A 569 0.69 7.54 27.21
C GLY A 569 0.02 7.10 28.52
N ASP A 570 -1.31 7.19 28.64
CA ASP A 570 -2.03 6.73 29.83
C ASP A 570 -1.96 5.21 29.95
N ARG A 571 -1.87 4.70 31.18
CA ARG A 571 -2.00 3.25 31.38
C ARG A 571 -3.44 2.82 31.18
N HIS A 572 -3.65 1.67 30.54
CA HIS A 572 -4.97 1.04 30.45
C HIS A 572 -5.42 0.46 31.80
N VAL A 573 -5.86 1.34 32.70
CA VAL A 573 -6.42 0.96 34.02
C VAL A 573 -7.82 0.38 33.88
N CYS A 574 -8.50 0.67 32.77
CA CYS A 574 -9.86 0.21 32.50
C CYS A 574 -9.98 -0.38 31.09
N MET A 575 -10.82 -1.40 30.97
CA MET A 575 -11.31 -1.92 29.69
C MET A 575 -12.68 -1.31 29.43
N TYR A 576 -12.87 -0.75 28.23
CA TYR A 576 -14.16 -0.22 27.79
C TYR A 576 -14.76 -1.11 26.72
N LEU A 577 -16.06 -1.36 26.79
CA LEU A 577 -16.85 -2.10 25.82
C LEU A 577 -18.00 -1.20 25.36
N VAL A 578 -18.09 -0.92 24.06
CA VAL A 578 -19.11 0.00 23.53
C VAL A 578 -20.46 -0.73 23.43
N ALA A 579 -21.48 -0.22 24.11
CA ALA A 579 -22.82 -0.80 24.13
C ALA A 579 -23.75 -0.17 23.08
N GLN A 580 -23.57 1.13 22.84
CA GLN A 580 -24.33 1.96 21.90
C GLN A 580 -23.47 3.18 21.55
N GLY A 581 -23.63 3.73 20.34
CA GLY A 581 -22.81 4.84 19.85
C GLY A 581 -21.44 4.37 19.36
N GLY A 582 -20.42 5.22 19.50
CA GLY A 582 -19.06 4.82 19.14
C GLY A 582 -17.97 5.84 19.49
N LEU A 583 -16.74 5.34 19.49
CA LEU A 583 -15.53 6.03 19.87
C LEU A 583 -14.58 6.16 18.67
N LEU A 584 -13.62 7.06 18.75
CA LEU A 584 -12.57 7.31 17.77
C LEU A 584 -11.21 7.20 18.45
N ALA A 585 -10.33 6.34 17.94
CA ALA A 585 -8.95 6.17 18.39
C ALA A 585 -7.96 6.76 17.37
N GLN A 586 -6.98 7.54 17.83
CA GLN A 586 -6.02 8.30 17.01
C GLN A 586 -4.60 8.23 17.59
N TRP A 587 -3.56 8.16 16.74
CA TRP A 587 -2.15 8.04 17.19
C TRP A 587 -1.49 9.35 17.63
N ASP A 588 -2.08 10.53 17.39
CA ASP A 588 -1.48 11.82 17.73
C ASP A 588 -2.53 12.94 17.91
N ASP A 589 -2.15 14.03 18.60
CA ASP A 589 -2.99 15.21 18.87
C ASP A 589 -3.03 16.20 17.68
N GLU A 590 -1.99 16.20 16.83
CA GLU A 590 -1.94 17.04 15.64
C GLU A 590 -2.77 16.44 14.50
N TYR A 591 -3.29 17.30 13.61
CA TYR A 591 -4.02 16.96 12.37
C TYR A 591 -3.14 16.22 11.35
N SER A 592 -2.46 15.16 11.79
CA SER A 592 -1.68 14.24 11.01
C SER A 592 -2.61 13.32 10.22
N SER A 593 -2.24 13.07 8.97
CA SER A 593 -2.89 12.21 7.98
C SER A 593 -3.01 10.72 8.37
N ALA A 594 -2.73 10.35 9.62
CA ALA A 594 -2.86 8.98 10.12
C ALA A 594 -4.34 8.51 10.12
N PRO A 595 -4.62 7.24 9.77
CA PRO A 595 -5.97 6.69 9.85
C PRO A 595 -6.46 6.65 11.30
N ALA A 596 -7.62 7.25 11.56
CA ALA A 596 -8.29 7.15 12.85
C ALA A 596 -9.16 5.88 12.84
N ARG A 597 -9.13 5.10 13.92
CA ARG A 597 -9.88 3.85 14.05
C ARG A 597 -11.18 4.12 14.80
N PHE A 598 -12.33 3.80 14.19
CA PHE A 598 -13.62 3.87 14.87
C PHE A 598 -13.85 2.59 15.71
N ILE A 599 -14.43 2.75 16.90
CA ILE A 599 -14.74 1.67 17.84
C ILE A 599 -16.24 1.70 18.12
N GLY A 600 -16.99 0.77 17.52
CA GLY A 600 -18.44 0.71 17.56
C GLY A 600 -18.99 -0.34 18.53
N LYS A 601 -20.32 -0.51 18.52
CA LYS A 601 -21.06 -1.45 19.38
C LYS A 601 -20.45 -2.86 19.37
N GLY A 602 -20.18 -3.41 20.56
CA GLY A 602 -19.59 -4.73 20.78
C GLY A 602 -18.05 -4.76 20.72
N GLN A 603 -17.41 -3.66 20.32
CA GLN A 603 -15.94 -3.56 20.29
C GLN A 603 -15.39 -2.95 21.58
N THR A 604 -14.08 -3.12 21.79
CA THR A 604 -13.42 -2.79 23.06
C THR A 604 -12.23 -1.85 22.87
N VAL A 605 -11.94 -1.08 23.92
CA VAL A 605 -10.74 -0.25 24.06
C VAL A 605 -9.83 -0.89 25.10
N GLY A 606 -8.56 -1.10 24.74
CA GLY A 606 -7.54 -1.61 25.63
C GLY A 606 -7.73 -3.07 26.04
N MET A 607 -8.27 -3.93 25.18
CA MET A 607 -8.65 -5.31 25.56
C MET A 607 -7.49 -6.12 26.14
N TYR A 608 -6.31 -6.10 25.51
CA TYR A 608 -5.13 -6.84 25.98
C TYR A 608 -4.18 -5.96 26.78
N GLU A 609 -4.13 -4.68 26.44
CA GLU A 609 -3.37 -3.63 27.12
C GLU A 609 -3.85 -3.46 28.57
N PHE A 610 -5.13 -3.69 28.83
CA PHE A 610 -5.73 -3.71 30.16
C PHE A 610 -5.14 -4.81 31.06
N PHE A 611 -4.95 -6.02 30.54
CA PHE A 611 -4.37 -7.12 31.32
C PHE A 611 -2.89 -6.90 31.61
N THR A 612 -2.16 -6.26 30.69
CA THR A 612 -0.73 -5.97 30.83
C THR A 612 -0.46 -4.62 31.49
N GLN A 613 -1.49 -3.80 31.71
CA GLN A 613 -1.38 -2.40 32.15
C GLN A 613 -0.41 -1.58 31.28
N ALA A 614 -0.37 -1.89 29.98
CA ALA A 614 0.47 -1.20 29.02
C ALA A 614 0.00 0.26 28.83
N PRO A 615 0.92 1.19 28.50
CA PRO A 615 0.55 2.54 28.10
C PRO A 615 -0.22 2.50 26.77
N ALA A 616 -1.23 3.36 26.65
CA ALA A 616 -2.00 3.58 25.45
C ALA A 616 -1.13 4.29 24.41
N PHE A 617 -1.14 3.76 23.19
CA PHE A 617 -0.49 4.41 22.04
C PHE A 617 -1.45 5.28 21.24
N GLU A 618 -2.75 5.17 21.49
CA GLU A 618 -3.80 5.90 20.80
C GLU A 618 -4.61 6.72 21.82
N MET A 619 -4.93 7.97 21.47
CA MET A 619 -5.92 8.78 22.16
C MET A 619 -7.32 8.33 21.72
N VAL A 620 -8.22 8.10 22.68
CA VAL A 620 -9.59 7.61 22.43
C VAL A 620 -10.61 8.62 22.94
N ARG A 621 -11.47 9.09 22.02
CA ARG A 621 -12.55 10.06 22.29
C ARG A 621 -13.90 9.58 21.78
N VAL A 622 -14.97 10.11 22.33
CA VAL A 622 -16.34 9.80 21.90
C VAL A 622 -16.65 10.50 20.58
N ALA A 623 -17.13 9.73 19.60
CA ALA A 623 -17.47 10.25 18.27
C ALA A 623 -18.95 10.63 18.16
N GLN A 624 -19.85 9.85 18.78
CA GLN A 624 -21.31 10.03 18.66
C GLN A 624 -21.92 10.48 20.00
N PRO A 625 -22.91 11.37 20.01
CA PRO A 625 -23.64 11.72 21.23
C PRO A 625 -24.37 10.49 21.81
N ASP A 626 -24.65 10.51 23.11
CA ASP A 626 -25.30 9.40 23.84
C ASP A 626 -24.56 8.04 23.71
N THR A 627 -23.23 8.08 23.56
CA THR A 627 -22.45 6.83 23.48
C THR A 627 -22.44 6.15 24.85
N VAL A 628 -22.90 4.90 24.88
CA VAL A 628 -22.94 4.07 26.09
C VAL A 628 -21.79 3.09 26.08
N THR A 629 -21.00 3.06 27.14
CA THR A 629 -19.93 2.07 27.32
C THR A 629 -20.10 1.30 28.63
N TYR A 630 -19.73 0.03 28.63
CA TYR A 630 -19.51 -0.76 29.82
C TYR A 630 -18.02 -0.76 30.16
N GLN A 631 -17.69 -0.38 31.39
CA GLN A 631 -16.32 -0.23 31.88
C GLN A 631 -16.01 -1.28 32.94
N LEU A 632 -14.87 -1.95 32.82
CA LEU A 632 -14.29 -2.80 33.86
C LEU A 632 -12.95 -2.23 34.31
N SER A 633 -12.79 -1.99 35.61
CA SER A 633 -11.53 -1.50 36.18
C SER A 633 -10.59 -2.65 36.56
N SER A 634 -9.29 -2.39 36.57
CA SER A 634 -8.28 -3.39 36.91
C SER A 634 -8.37 -3.83 38.37
N SER A 635 -8.74 -2.91 39.28
CA SER A 635 -9.00 -3.23 40.68
C SER A 635 -10.15 -4.23 40.83
N THR A 636 -11.26 -3.99 40.14
CA THR A 636 -12.44 -4.86 40.17
C THR A 636 -12.15 -6.22 39.52
N LEU A 637 -11.36 -6.25 38.45
CA LEU A 637 -10.89 -7.50 37.84
C LEU A 637 -10.05 -8.29 38.85
N ASN A 638 -9.08 -7.67 39.51
CA ASN A 638 -8.21 -8.35 40.47
C ASN A 638 -9.01 -8.93 41.65
N GLU A 639 -9.97 -8.19 42.20
CA GLU A 639 -10.89 -8.70 43.23
C GLU A 639 -11.68 -9.92 42.73
N MET A 640 -12.17 -9.87 41.49
CA MET A 640 -12.92 -10.96 40.88
C MET A 640 -12.05 -12.20 40.67
N LEU A 641 -10.82 -12.04 40.17
CA LEU A 641 -9.87 -13.14 39.96
C LEU A 641 -9.43 -13.77 41.28
N ASN A 642 -9.26 -12.97 42.34
CA ASN A 642 -8.92 -13.47 43.67
C ASN A 642 -10.08 -14.25 44.32
N SER A 643 -11.32 -13.89 44.00
CA SER A 643 -12.52 -14.57 44.53
C SER A 643 -12.94 -15.81 43.72
N HIS A 644 -12.54 -15.91 42.45
CA HIS A 644 -12.96 -16.99 41.55
C HIS A 644 -11.77 -17.57 40.78
N HIS A 645 -11.11 -18.57 41.39
CA HIS A 645 -9.86 -19.13 40.87
C HIS A 645 -10.02 -19.81 39.49
N ASP A 646 -11.13 -20.52 39.26
CA ASP A 646 -11.39 -21.21 38.00
C ASP A 646 -11.51 -20.23 36.81
N LEU A 647 -12.12 -19.07 37.07
CA LEU A 647 -12.24 -17.99 36.10
C LEU A 647 -10.85 -17.42 35.77
N ALA A 648 -9.99 -17.26 36.76
CA ALA A 648 -8.63 -16.79 36.56
C ALA A 648 -7.79 -17.73 35.69
N VAL A 649 -7.87 -19.05 35.94
CA VAL A 649 -7.16 -20.06 35.13
C VAL A 649 -7.65 -20.05 33.68
N MET A 650 -8.96 -20.01 33.48
CA MET A 650 -9.56 -19.95 32.13
C MET A 650 -9.18 -18.67 31.39
N LEU A 651 -9.28 -17.52 32.04
CA LEU A 651 -8.95 -16.24 31.44
C LEU A 651 -7.47 -16.20 31.05
N LEU A 652 -6.58 -16.66 31.94
CA LEU A 652 -5.14 -16.79 31.68
C LEU A 652 -4.86 -17.68 30.46
N LYS A 653 -5.55 -18.81 30.33
CA LYS A 653 -5.45 -19.73 29.19
C LYS A 653 -5.91 -19.07 27.87
N ASN A 654 -6.99 -18.29 27.92
CA ASN A 654 -7.53 -17.61 26.75
C ASN A 654 -6.64 -16.44 26.27
N ILE A 655 -5.96 -15.75 27.18
CA ILE A 655 -5.10 -14.60 26.85
C ILE A 655 -3.63 -14.97 26.61
N SER A 656 -3.15 -16.13 27.09
CA SER A 656 -1.73 -16.48 27.05
C SER A 656 -1.15 -16.58 25.63
N GLU A 657 -1.87 -17.22 24.71
CA GLU A 657 -1.43 -17.40 23.32
C GLU A 657 -1.47 -16.09 22.53
N PRO A 658 -2.57 -15.29 22.57
CA PRO A 658 -2.57 -13.94 21.99
C PRO A 658 -1.46 -13.04 22.52
N LEU A 659 -1.24 -13.00 23.85
CA LEU A 659 -0.17 -12.21 24.46
C LEU A 659 1.21 -12.69 24.00
N TYR A 660 1.43 -14.00 23.91
CA TYR A 660 2.67 -14.57 23.37
C TYR A 660 2.91 -14.12 21.92
N GLN A 661 1.87 -14.12 21.07
CA GLN A 661 1.97 -13.67 19.68
C GLN A 661 2.23 -12.17 19.55
N ILE A 662 1.58 -11.33 20.37
CA ILE A 662 1.81 -9.88 20.40
C ILE A 662 3.26 -9.59 20.80
N VAL A 663 3.74 -10.22 21.88
CA VAL A 663 5.13 -10.09 22.35
C VAL A 663 6.12 -10.62 21.30
N SER A 664 5.81 -11.71 20.61
CA SER A 664 6.63 -12.26 19.53
C SER A 664 6.69 -11.32 18.32
N ASN A 665 5.58 -10.70 17.94
CA ASN A 665 5.52 -9.78 16.80
C ASN A 665 6.27 -8.48 17.09
N ASP A 666 6.14 -7.92 18.30
CA ASP A 666 6.94 -6.79 18.74
C ASP A 666 8.43 -7.15 18.87
N TYR A 667 8.75 -8.37 19.31
CA TYR A 667 10.11 -8.90 19.32
C TYR A 667 10.69 -9.05 17.90
N HIS A 668 9.88 -9.40 16.90
CA HIS A 668 10.29 -9.45 15.49
C HIS A 668 10.46 -8.07 14.87
N LYS A 669 9.59 -7.09 15.21
CA LYS A 669 9.75 -5.67 14.81
C LYS A 669 11.04 -5.05 15.37
N GLN A 670 11.48 -5.49 16.56
CA GLN A 670 12.77 -5.10 17.15
C GLN A 670 14.01 -5.69 16.44
N GLN A 671 13.84 -6.64 15.50
CA GLN A 671 14.93 -7.28 14.75
C GLN A 671 15.09 -6.74 13.31
N SER A 672 14.43 -5.64 12.95
CA SER A 672 14.68 -5.00 11.65
C SER A 672 16.15 -4.56 11.55
N VAL A 673 16.72 -4.66 10.33
CA VAL A 673 18.13 -4.30 10.07
C VAL A 673 18.39 -2.86 10.53
N GLU A 674 17.42 -1.96 10.36
CA GLU A 674 17.48 -0.57 10.77
C GLU A 674 17.55 -0.39 12.30
N MET A 675 16.68 -1.05 13.06
CA MET A 675 16.70 -0.98 14.54
C MET A 675 17.90 -1.70 15.14
N MET A 676 18.40 -2.76 14.49
CA MET A 676 19.63 -3.43 14.87
C MET A 676 20.89 -2.60 14.55
N LEU A 677 20.91 -1.88 13.43
CA LEU A 677 21.96 -0.93 13.08
C LEU A 677 21.99 0.23 14.08
N LEU A 678 20.83 0.76 14.46
CA LEU A 678 20.66 1.80 15.48
C LEU A 678 21.17 1.34 16.86
N ARG A 679 20.88 0.09 17.22
CA ARG A 679 21.38 -0.54 18.45
C ARG A 679 22.89 -0.80 18.43
N ASN A 680 23.47 -1.20 17.30
CA ASN A 680 24.92 -1.39 17.17
C ASN A 680 25.69 -0.07 17.09
N ALA A 681 25.10 0.99 16.52
CA ALA A 681 25.67 2.34 16.49
C ALA A 681 25.94 2.88 17.91
N CYS A 682 25.07 2.56 18.87
CA CYS A 682 25.24 2.93 20.28
C CYS A 682 26.35 2.15 21.03
N ARG A 683 27.03 1.18 20.38
CA ARG A 683 27.82 0.12 21.05
C ARG A 683 29.33 0.07 20.71
N THR A 684 29.84 0.98 19.87
CA THR A 684 31.27 1.01 19.48
C THR A 684 32.01 2.23 20.03
N ARG A 685 33.26 2.06 20.49
CA ARG A 685 34.17 3.15 20.95
C ARG A 685 34.68 4.08 19.81
N VAL A 686 34.02 4.04 18.67
CA VAL A 686 34.23 4.94 17.54
C VAL A 686 32.88 5.64 17.36
N PRO A 687 32.80 6.97 17.57
CA PRO A 687 31.53 7.67 17.58
C PRO A 687 30.90 7.61 16.18
N GLN A 688 29.70 7.03 16.05
CA GLN A 688 28.92 7.09 14.82
C GLN A 688 27.38 7.17 14.96
N LEU A 689 26.85 8.00 14.06
CA LEU A 689 25.58 8.01 13.31
C LEU A 689 24.21 8.30 13.93
N LEU A 690 23.88 8.02 15.20
CA LEU A 690 22.52 8.32 15.70
C LEU A 690 22.53 8.88 17.13
N CYS A 691 21.73 9.93 17.34
CA CYS A 691 21.47 10.60 18.62
C CYS A 691 21.08 9.61 19.73
N VAL A 692 21.35 10.01 20.97
CA VAL A 692 21.03 9.27 22.21
C VAL A 692 19.60 8.72 22.16
N PRO A 693 19.36 7.41 22.39
CA PRO A 693 18.03 6.83 22.28
C PRO A 693 17.12 7.25 23.44
N GLU A 694 15.95 7.82 23.13
CA GLU A 694 14.93 8.22 24.11
C GLU A 694 14.24 7.03 24.82
N ARG A 695 14.36 5.82 24.26
CA ARG A 695 13.69 4.61 24.77
C ARG A 695 14.41 4.00 25.98
N PRO A 696 13.70 3.65 27.07
CA PRO A 696 14.30 3.14 28.30
C PRO A 696 15.00 1.78 28.15
N SER A 697 14.55 0.92 27.23
CA SER A 697 15.21 -0.37 26.94
C SER A 697 16.62 -0.22 26.33
N LEU A 698 16.85 0.85 25.57
CA LEU A 698 18.17 1.16 25.00
C LEU A 698 19.11 1.83 26.03
N LYS A 699 18.58 2.49 27.07
CA LYS A 699 19.39 3.05 28.16
C LYS A 699 20.12 1.96 28.96
N TRP A 700 19.47 0.81 29.19
CA TRP A 700 20.09 -0.35 29.84
C TRP A 700 21.19 -1.00 28.99
N ASP A 701 20.99 -1.06 27.67
CA ASP A 701 22.00 -1.53 26.72
C ASP A 701 23.22 -0.59 26.66
N VAL A 702 23.01 0.72 26.76
CA VAL A 702 24.09 1.72 26.83
C VAL A 702 24.87 1.59 28.15
N LEU A 703 24.18 1.41 29.29
CA LEU A 703 24.82 1.20 30.60
C LEU A 703 25.67 -0.09 30.62
N GLN A 704 25.14 -1.19 30.07
CA GLN A 704 25.90 -2.44 29.92
C GLN A 704 27.17 -2.23 29.10
N ASP A 705 27.11 -1.42 28.06
CA ASP A 705 28.24 -1.15 27.17
C ASP A 705 29.27 -0.18 27.76
N VAL A 706 28.83 0.79 28.57
CA VAL A 706 29.72 1.64 29.39
C VAL A 706 30.47 0.79 30.40
N LEU A 707 29.80 -0.11 31.11
CA LEU A 707 30.42 -1.04 32.08
C LEU A 707 31.39 -2.01 31.40
N THR A 708 30.98 -2.61 30.29
CA THR A 708 31.84 -3.49 29.46
C THR A 708 33.07 -2.72 28.98
N THR A 709 32.88 -1.46 28.58
CA THR A 709 33.95 -0.57 28.14
C THR A 709 34.89 -0.23 29.28
N LEU A 710 34.42 0.14 30.47
CA LEU A 710 35.27 0.44 31.62
C LEU A 710 36.08 -0.80 32.06
N CYS A 711 35.45 -1.97 32.12
CA CYS A 711 36.11 -3.24 32.45
C CYS A 711 37.20 -3.60 31.43
N LEU A 712 36.92 -3.49 30.13
CA LEU A 712 37.90 -3.75 29.08
C LEU A 712 38.98 -2.65 29.00
N HIS A 713 38.67 -1.41 29.39
CA HIS A 713 39.64 -0.33 29.44
C HIS A 713 40.68 -0.56 30.55
N ARG A 714 40.25 -1.01 31.74
CA ARG A 714 41.16 -1.47 32.81
C ARG A 714 42.01 -2.67 32.39
N LEU A 715 41.45 -3.63 31.67
CA LEU A 715 42.22 -4.76 31.11
C LEU A 715 43.21 -4.32 30.01
N SER A 716 42.87 -3.27 29.24
CA SER A 716 43.73 -2.73 28.19
C SER A 716 44.84 -1.79 28.66
N LEU A 717 44.89 -1.40 29.94
CA LEU A 717 46.07 -0.71 30.49
C LEU A 717 47.29 -1.63 30.64
N LYS A 718 47.13 -2.94 30.38
CA LYS A 718 48.25 -3.89 30.18
C LYS A 718 48.67 -4.04 28.70
N TYR A 719 48.05 -3.34 27.77
CA TYR A 719 48.66 -3.13 26.46
C TYR A 719 49.85 -2.20 26.70
N LYS A 720 51.04 -2.60 26.24
CA LYS A 720 52.26 -1.76 26.28
C LYS A 720 51.88 -0.30 26.02
N PRO A 721 52.33 0.65 26.85
CA PRO A 721 52.08 2.06 26.59
C PRO A 721 52.52 2.38 25.16
N PHE A 722 51.74 3.25 24.51
CA PHE A 722 52.17 3.98 23.33
C PHE A 722 53.62 4.39 23.57
N VAL A 723 54.54 3.92 22.71
CA VAL A 723 55.98 3.98 22.98
C VAL A 723 56.35 5.39 23.44
N ASP A 724 56.86 5.48 24.68
CA ASP A 724 57.50 6.67 25.22
C ASP A 724 58.69 7.01 24.34
N THR A 725 58.59 8.05 23.53
CA THR A 725 59.78 8.78 23.08
C THR A 725 60.18 9.74 24.19
N GLU A 726 60.98 9.21 25.10
CA GLU A 726 61.80 9.82 26.17
C GLU A 726 61.23 10.92 27.10
N PRO A 727 61.64 10.90 28.39
CA PRO A 727 61.23 11.87 29.39
C PRO A 727 62.04 13.17 29.25
N HIS A 728 61.37 14.32 29.48
CA HIS A 728 61.87 15.70 29.43
C HIS A 728 61.66 16.44 28.09
N ARG A 729 60.51 17.12 27.98
CA ARG A 729 60.46 18.57 28.23
C ARG A 729 59.01 19.06 28.23
N LEU A 730 58.65 19.67 29.35
CA LEU A 730 57.70 20.76 29.46
C LEU A 730 57.56 21.54 28.14
N LEU A 731 56.43 21.34 27.46
CA LEU A 731 55.83 22.32 26.56
C LEU A 731 54.34 22.47 26.91
N CYS A 732 54.02 22.44 28.21
CA CYS A 732 53.20 23.51 28.74
C CYS A 732 54.10 24.75 28.76
N GLU A 733 53.62 25.85 28.18
CA GLU A 733 54.24 27.19 28.17
C GLU A 733 55.42 27.42 27.20
N SER A 734 55.14 27.45 25.89
CA SER A 734 55.74 28.49 25.02
C SER A 734 54.96 28.65 23.70
N ALA A 735 54.23 29.77 23.61
CA ALA A 735 53.82 30.46 22.38
C ALA A 735 53.15 29.66 21.23
N MET A 736 51.87 29.29 21.40
CA MET A 736 50.95 29.37 20.25
C MET A 736 50.62 30.85 20.03
N THR A 737 51.30 31.48 19.07
CA THR A 737 51.02 32.83 18.60
C THR A 737 49.57 32.91 18.10
N LEU A 738 48.89 34.01 18.45
CA LEU A 738 47.46 34.33 18.34
C LEU A 738 46.84 34.35 16.92
N SER A 739 47.43 33.68 15.93
CA SER A 739 47.03 33.78 14.52
C SER A 739 46.32 32.56 13.93
N ASP A 740 46.01 31.51 14.72
CA ASP A 740 45.35 30.28 14.22
C ASP A 740 43.93 30.10 14.81
N PRO A 741 42.85 30.18 14.00
CA PRO A 741 41.47 30.24 14.51
C PRO A 741 41.03 28.97 15.26
N LEU A 742 41.50 27.79 14.87
CA LEU A 742 41.21 26.53 15.58
C LEU A 742 41.90 26.43 16.95
N ALA A 743 43.06 27.09 17.12
CA ALA A 743 43.79 27.09 18.38
C ALA A 743 43.03 27.86 19.49
N ILE A 744 42.26 28.87 19.11
CA ILE A 744 41.43 29.67 20.02
C ILE A 744 40.29 28.81 20.58
N VAL A 745 39.63 28.03 19.73
CA VAL A 745 38.53 27.12 20.13
C VAL A 745 39.06 26.01 21.05
N VAL A 746 40.21 25.42 20.73
CA VAL A 746 40.83 24.37 21.54
C VAL A 746 41.31 24.91 22.90
N LYS A 747 41.84 26.14 22.97
CA LYS A 747 42.15 26.83 24.25
C LYS A 747 40.91 27.10 25.11
N GLY A 748 39.76 27.38 24.48
CA GLY A 748 38.48 27.51 25.18
C GLY A 748 38.04 26.23 25.89
N ILE A 749 38.29 25.07 25.27
CA ILE A 749 37.99 23.74 25.84
C ILE A 749 39.03 23.34 26.91
N GLN A 750 40.29 23.78 26.78
CA GLN A 750 41.34 23.58 27.79
C GLN A 750 41.05 24.22 29.15
N ARG A 751 40.16 25.24 29.24
CA ARG A 751 39.74 25.83 30.53
C ARG A 751 39.11 24.81 31.49
N TYR A 752 38.72 23.64 31.02
CA TYR A 752 38.19 22.53 31.81
C TYR A 752 39.23 21.45 32.15
N GLY A 753 40.54 21.74 32.00
CA GLY A 753 41.63 20.86 32.46
C GLY A 753 41.93 19.66 31.56
N LEU A 754 41.48 19.66 30.30
CA LEU A 754 41.69 18.57 29.36
C LEU A 754 43.01 18.74 28.55
N PRO A 755 43.84 17.69 28.40
CA PRO A 755 45.02 17.72 27.53
C PRO A 755 44.68 18.12 26.09
N LEU A 756 45.59 18.79 25.39
CA LEU A 756 45.35 19.35 24.04
C LEU A 756 44.88 18.27 23.03
N ALA A 757 45.43 17.06 23.10
CA ALA A 757 45.02 15.92 22.29
C ALA A 757 43.57 15.47 22.58
N LEU A 758 43.15 15.58 23.84
CA LEU A 758 41.79 15.27 24.30
C LEU A 758 40.80 16.36 23.87
N ALA A 759 41.17 17.64 23.99
CA ALA A 759 40.35 18.76 23.55
C ALA A 759 40.12 18.75 22.02
N GLY A 760 41.15 18.42 21.22
CA GLY A 760 41.01 18.20 19.77
C GLY A 760 40.11 17.00 19.44
N GLY A 761 40.19 15.92 20.23
CA GLY A 761 39.29 14.76 20.12
C GLY A 761 37.83 15.09 20.41
N VAL A 762 37.55 15.95 21.40
CA VAL A 762 36.19 16.39 21.75
C VAL A 762 35.60 17.29 20.66
N LEU A 763 36.38 18.24 20.14
CA LEU A 763 35.94 19.12 19.05
C LEU A 763 35.67 18.34 17.75
N ARG A 764 36.49 17.33 17.46
CA ARG A 764 36.25 16.37 16.38
C ARG A 764 34.90 15.68 16.52
N ASP A 765 34.59 15.18 17.71
CA ASP A 765 33.35 14.42 17.95
C ASP A 765 32.10 15.32 17.84
N LEU A 766 32.18 16.57 18.29
CA LEU A 766 31.13 17.58 18.12
C LEU A 766 30.84 17.90 16.64
N LEU A 767 31.89 18.18 15.86
CA LEU A 767 31.74 18.49 14.43
C LEU A 767 31.25 17.28 13.65
N TYR A 768 31.74 16.08 13.98
CA TYR A 768 31.24 14.83 13.42
C TYR A 768 29.72 14.68 13.58
N HIS A 769 29.19 14.90 14.80
CA HIS A 769 27.77 14.76 15.08
C HIS A 769 26.91 15.79 14.33
N GLN A 770 27.38 17.03 14.18
CA GLN A 770 26.69 18.05 13.38
C GLN A 770 26.62 17.69 11.89
N PHE A 771 27.72 17.20 11.30
CA PHE A 771 27.74 16.88 9.87
C PHE A 771 26.94 15.62 9.51
N VAL A 772 26.93 14.63 10.39
CA VAL A 772 26.23 13.37 10.15
C VAL A 772 24.72 13.52 10.25
N GLY A 773 24.22 14.44 11.09
CA GLY A 773 22.79 14.75 11.17
C GLY A 773 22.19 15.37 9.90
N LEU A 774 23.02 15.92 9.01
CA LEU A 774 22.56 16.58 7.78
C LEU A 774 22.21 15.60 6.63
N MET A 775 22.61 14.32 6.73
CA MET A 775 22.52 13.36 5.62
C MET A 775 21.76 12.09 6.00
N LYS A 776 20.78 11.68 5.18
CA LYS A 776 19.92 10.51 5.47
C LYS A 776 20.56 9.14 5.17
N HIS A 777 21.56 9.07 4.27
CA HIS A 777 22.14 7.78 3.86
C HIS A 777 23.42 7.45 4.65
N PRO A 778 23.47 6.30 5.36
CA PRO A 778 24.47 6.04 6.42
C PRO A 778 25.90 5.85 5.89
N TRP A 779 26.03 5.20 4.72
CA TRP A 779 27.34 4.96 4.09
C TRP A 779 28.01 6.25 3.60
N ILE A 780 27.20 7.19 3.09
CA ILE A 780 27.68 8.46 2.53
C ILE A 780 28.06 9.40 3.68
N ALA A 781 27.25 9.45 4.74
CA ALA A 781 27.56 10.21 5.94
C ALA A 781 28.86 9.73 6.62
N ALA A 782 29.10 8.41 6.70
CA ALA A 782 30.33 7.85 7.26
C ALA A 782 31.59 8.21 6.44
N LEU A 783 31.49 8.18 5.11
CA LEU A 783 32.61 8.53 4.22
C LEU A 783 32.92 10.03 4.29
N LEU A 784 31.91 10.89 4.19
CA LEU A 784 32.08 12.34 4.23
C LEU A 784 32.60 12.83 5.59
N SER A 785 32.08 12.28 6.68
CA SER A 785 32.55 12.62 8.02
C SER A 785 33.99 12.15 8.28
N ALA A 786 34.41 11.01 7.72
CA ALA A 786 35.81 10.58 7.76
C ALA A 786 36.74 11.57 7.04
N ILE A 787 36.29 12.12 5.90
CA ILE A 787 37.03 13.15 5.16
C ILE A 787 37.10 14.46 5.95
N LEU A 788 35.95 14.98 6.39
CA LEU A 788 35.84 16.28 7.08
C LEU A 788 36.56 16.30 8.44
N THR A 789 36.61 15.17 9.15
CA THR A 789 37.27 15.08 10.47
C THR A 789 38.75 14.69 10.41
N SER A 790 39.28 14.36 9.22
CA SER A 790 40.68 13.97 9.04
C SER A 790 41.72 15.00 9.53
N PRO A 791 41.56 16.34 9.33
CA PRO A 791 42.57 17.30 9.81
C PRO A 791 42.68 17.31 11.33
N LEU A 792 41.53 17.23 12.02
CA LEU A 792 41.48 17.23 13.48
C LEU A 792 42.06 15.94 14.08
N ARG A 793 41.94 14.81 13.36
CA ARG A 793 42.57 13.54 13.75
C ARG A 793 44.09 13.61 13.64
N VAL A 794 44.62 14.14 12.54
CA VAL A 794 46.07 14.34 12.37
C VAL A 794 46.60 15.31 13.44
N PHE A 795 45.86 16.39 13.71
CA PHE A 795 46.19 17.31 14.80
C PHE A 795 46.21 16.63 16.18
N SER A 796 45.28 15.69 16.45
CA SER A 796 45.25 14.95 17.72
C SER A 796 46.46 14.02 17.93
N TYR A 797 47.23 13.73 16.88
CA TYR A 797 48.50 13.02 16.97
C TYR A 797 49.68 13.92 17.39
N GLY A 798 49.45 15.23 17.59
CA GLY A 798 50.46 16.17 18.09
C GLY A 798 51.16 17.00 17.01
N PHE A 799 50.79 16.84 15.73
CA PHE A 799 51.29 17.68 14.63
C PHE A 799 50.72 19.09 14.71
N LYS A 800 51.54 20.10 14.38
CA LYS A 800 51.05 21.49 14.28
C LYS A 800 50.19 21.63 13.03
N TYR A 801 49.16 22.48 13.08
CA TYR A 801 48.22 22.66 11.96
C TYR A 801 48.94 23.04 10.64
N ARG A 802 50.01 23.83 10.71
CA ARG A 802 50.82 24.24 9.55
C ARG A 802 51.62 23.11 8.90
N GLU A 803 51.81 21.98 9.58
CA GLU A 803 52.58 20.82 9.11
C GLU A 803 51.67 19.75 8.47
N ILE A 804 50.34 19.93 8.50
CA ILE A 804 49.37 18.98 7.97
C ILE A 804 49.33 19.08 6.43
N ASN A 805 49.91 18.08 5.76
CA ASN A 805 49.85 17.97 4.31
C ASN A 805 48.57 17.24 3.82
N LEU A 806 48.10 17.59 2.61
CA LEU A 806 46.90 16.98 2.01
C LEU A 806 47.00 15.45 1.89
N LYS A 807 48.21 14.93 1.64
CA LYS A 807 48.49 13.50 1.62
C LYS A 807 48.18 12.83 2.97
N MET A 808 48.52 13.48 4.09
CA MET A 808 48.25 12.97 5.44
C MET A 808 46.75 12.93 5.73
N MET A 809 46.04 14.00 5.35
CA MET A 809 44.58 14.06 5.49
C MET A 809 43.88 12.96 4.69
N LEU A 810 44.30 12.73 3.44
CA LEU A 810 43.70 11.71 2.58
C LEU A 810 43.92 10.29 3.12
N HIS A 811 45.14 9.98 3.57
CA HIS A 811 45.43 8.67 4.18
C HIS A 811 44.60 8.44 5.43
N GLU A 812 44.50 9.44 6.32
CA GLU A 812 43.72 9.31 7.54
C GLU A 812 42.22 9.20 7.26
N ALA A 813 41.69 9.92 6.26
CA ALA A 813 40.30 9.82 5.83
C ALA A 813 39.95 8.42 5.30
N LEU A 814 40.79 7.86 4.43
CA LEU A 814 40.59 6.51 3.86
C LEU A 814 40.60 5.43 4.93
N ILE A 815 41.59 5.47 5.83
CA ILE A 815 41.71 4.53 6.94
C ILE A 815 40.51 4.65 7.88
N SER A 816 40.11 5.88 8.21
CA SER A 816 38.96 6.16 9.07
C SER A 816 37.64 5.64 8.49
N GLY A 817 37.45 5.78 7.17
CA GLY A 817 36.31 5.22 6.47
C GLY A 817 36.28 3.69 6.53
N ALA A 818 37.41 3.03 6.28
CA ALA A 818 37.51 1.57 6.34
C ALA A 818 37.20 1.01 7.74
N VAL A 819 37.73 1.66 8.79
CA VAL A 819 37.50 1.24 10.20
C VAL A 819 36.06 1.46 10.65
N ALA A 820 35.41 2.53 10.19
CA ALA A 820 34.00 2.81 10.48
C ALA A 820 33.06 1.76 9.89
N VAL A 821 33.35 1.30 8.67
CA VAL A 821 32.51 0.34 7.92
C VAL A 821 32.70 -1.11 8.39
N ALA A 822 33.86 -1.45 8.94
CA ALA A 822 34.19 -2.83 9.29
C ALA A 822 33.21 -3.54 10.26
N PRO A 823 32.76 -2.91 11.37
CA PRO A 823 31.83 -3.56 12.30
C PRO A 823 30.45 -3.82 11.71
N THR A 824 29.95 -2.91 10.86
CA THR A 824 28.64 -3.05 10.20
C THR A 824 28.70 -4.15 9.15
N ALA A 825 29.78 -4.23 8.37
CA ALA A 825 30.03 -5.30 7.42
C ALA A 825 30.14 -6.68 8.09
N ALA A 826 30.89 -6.78 9.20
CA ALA A 826 31.03 -8.02 9.97
C ALA A 826 29.67 -8.52 10.49
N TYR A 827 28.82 -7.60 10.97
CA TYR A 827 27.52 -7.97 11.51
C TYR A 827 26.53 -8.39 10.42
N ALA A 828 26.49 -7.67 9.29
CA ALA A 828 25.68 -8.03 8.14
C ALA A 828 26.05 -9.42 7.61
N LEU A 829 27.36 -9.70 7.50
CA LEU A 829 27.86 -11.01 7.09
C LEU A 829 27.47 -12.12 8.09
N ALA A 830 27.58 -11.86 9.39
CA ALA A 830 27.18 -12.82 10.43
C ALA A 830 25.68 -13.11 10.41
N LEU A 831 24.83 -12.11 10.16
CA LEU A 831 23.38 -12.29 10.01
C LEU A 831 23.04 -13.11 8.76
N GLU A 832 23.68 -12.84 7.65
CA GLU A 832 23.47 -13.59 6.41
C GLU A 832 23.89 -15.06 6.58
N LEU A 833 25.06 -15.30 7.19
CA LEU A 833 25.52 -16.64 7.54
C LEU A 833 24.57 -17.33 8.54
N ARG A 834 24.08 -16.60 9.54
CA ARG A 834 23.10 -17.12 10.50
C ARG A 834 21.84 -17.58 9.80
N ARG A 835 21.26 -16.72 8.94
CA ARG A 835 20.04 -17.04 8.18
C ARG A 835 20.24 -18.28 7.31
N ARG A 836 21.40 -18.41 6.64
CA ARG A 836 21.74 -19.60 5.85
C ARG A 836 21.83 -20.86 6.72
N ILE A 837 22.48 -20.79 7.87
CA ILE A 837 22.62 -21.93 8.79
C ILE A 837 21.27 -22.33 9.40
N GLU A 838 20.46 -21.35 9.83
CA GLU A 838 19.13 -21.60 10.41
C GLU A 838 18.16 -22.17 9.36
N ARG A 839 18.21 -21.69 8.11
CA ARG A 839 17.45 -22.27 6.98
C ARG A 839 17.87 -23.72 6.70
N TYR A 840 19.17 -24.01 6.70
CA TYR A 840 19.68 -25.37 6.47
C TYR A 840 19.30 -26.32 7.61
N ARG A 841 19.35 -25.86 8.87
CA ARG A 841 19.04 -26.68 10.05
C ARG A 841 17.55 -26.74 10.42
N LYS A 842 16.70 -25.90 9.79
CA LYS A 842 15.27 -25.70 10.11
C LYS A 842 14.98 -25.49 11.62
N LYS A 843 15.97 -24.98 12.37
CA LYS A 843 15.88 -24.73 13.81
C LYS A 843 16.69 -23.48 14.14
N GLN A 844 16.17 -22.64 15.03
CA GLN A 844 16.88 -21.44 15.49
C GLN A 844 18.16 -21.82 16.23
N LEU A 845 19.24 -21.05 15.99
CA LEU A 845 20.49 -21.24 16.71
C LEU A 845 20.34 -20.74 18.14
N ASN A 846 20.79 -21.53 19.11
CA ASN A 846 20.86 -21.08 20.50
C ASN A 846 21.80 -19.88 20.62
N TYR A 847 21.57 -19.04 21.63
CA TYR A 847 22.32 -17.78 21.80
C TYR A 847 23.84 -17.98 21.87
N SER A 848 24.31 -19.07 22.49
CA SER A 848 25.73 -19.44 22.52
C SER A 848 26.30 -19.68 21.12
N SER A 849 25.56 -20.38 20.25
CA SER A 849 25.95 -20.64 18.87
C SER A 849 25.93 -19.37 18.01
N GLN A 850 24.99 -18.46 18.26
CA GLN A 850 24.96 -17.14 17.60
C GLN A 850 26.18 -16.31 18.00
N LEU A 851 26.56 -16.35 19.28
CA LEU A 851 27.73 -15.64 19.80
C LEU A 851 29.02 -16.22 19.23
N ALA A 852 29.12 -17.54 19.10
CA ALA A 852 30.24 -18.22 18.46
C ALA A 852 30.37 -17.85 16.97
N LEU A 853 29.25 -17.80 16.25
CA LEU A 853 29.24 -17.35 14.85
C LEU A 853 29.69 -15.89 14.71
N MET A 854 29.21 -15.01 15.59
CA MET A 854 29.64 -13.62 15.63
C MET A 854 31.14 -13.48 15.95
N ALA A 855 31.65 -14.29 16.89
CA ALA A 855 33.06 -14.32 17.23
C ALA A 855 33.91 -14.74 16.03
N LEU A 856 33.50 -15.78 15.30
CA LEU A 856 34.17 -16.26 14.10
C LEU A 856 34.23 -15.17 13.02
N VAL A 857 33.09 -14.53 12.74
CA VAL A 857 33.02 -13.48 11.70
C VAL A 857 33.85 -12.26 12.08
N LYS A 858 33.84 -11.84 13.34
CA LYS A 858 34.71 -10.75 13.83
C LYS A 858 36.19 -11.10 13.76
N LEU A 859 36.55 -12.36 14.00
CA LEU A 859 37.92 -12.83 13.90
C LEU A 859 38.40 -12.71 12.43
N LEU A 860 37.58 -13.18 11.48
CA LEU A 860 37.84 -13.09 10.04
C LEU A 860 37.95 -11.65 9.55
N VAL A 861 37.01 -10.78 9.91
CA VAL A 861 37.08 -9.35 9.54
C VAL A 861 38.27 -8.66 10.22
N GLY A 862 38.62 -9.08 11.43
CA GLY A 862 39.79 -8.58 12.15
C GLY A 862 41.12 -8.84 11.43
N PHE A 863 41.26 -9.91 10.66
CA PHE A 863 42.45 -10.14 9.82
C PHE A 863 42.63 -9.09 8.72
N VAL A 864 41.53 -8.56 8.19
CA VAL A 864 41.54 -7.55 7.13
C VAL A 864 41.72 -6.15 7.72
N VAL A 865 41.07 -5.89 8.85
CA VAL A 865 41.00 -4.55 9.46
C VAL A 865 42.24 -4.26 10.32
N PHE A 866 42.81 -5.27 10.97
CA PHE A 866 43.98 -5.07 11.83
C PHE A 866 45.19 -4.49 11.07
N PRO A 867 45.62 -4.98 9.89
CA PRO A 867 46.71 -4.36 9.14
C PRO A 867 46.46 -2.88 8.86
N ILE A 868 45.22 -2.52 8.52
CA ILE A 868 44.83 -1.14 8.21
C ILE A 868 44.94 -0.25 9.46
N VAL A 869 44.48 -0.75 10.61
CA VAL A 869 44.57 -0.04 11.91
C VAL A 869 46.00 -0.01 12.44
N TYR A 870 46.77 -1.08 12.22
CA TYR A 870 48.16 -1.19 12.64
C TYR A 870 49.01 -0.19 11.84
N LEU A 871 48.86 -0.18 10.51
CA LEU A 871 49.53 0.78 9.63
C LEU A 871 49.18 2.22 10.02
N ARG A 872 47.92 2.53 10.35
CA ARG A 872 47.49 3.84 10.85
C ARG A 872 48.36 4.38 11.99
N ASN A 873 48.67 3.55 12.98
CA ASN A 873 49.38 3.97 14.18
C ASN A 873 50.88 4.19 13.94
N PHE A 874 51.43 3.66 12.84
CA PHE A 874 52.85 3.74 12.50
C PHE A 874 53.19 4.66 11.32
N ILE A 875 52.21 5.04 10.48
CA ILE A 875 52.40 5.92 9.30
C ILE A 875 53.08 7.25 9.65
N TYR A 876 52.89 7.75 10.87
CA TYR A 876 53.37 9.08 11.27
C TYR A 876 54.53 9.07 12.26
N THR A 877 54.96 7.90 12.75
CA THR A 877 55.88 7.79 13.89
C THR A 877 57.17 7.03 13.59
N GLN A 878 57.29 6.29 12.48
CA GLN A 878 58.53 5.60 12.10
C GLN A 878 58.81 5.70 10.58
N SER A 879 60.06 6.02 10.22
CA SER A 879 60.51 6.21 8.83
C SER A 879 60.91 4.92 8.09
N SER A 880 60.82 3.75 8.73
CA SER A 880 61.23 2.47 8.13
C SER A 880 60.02 1.58 7.78
N THR A 881 59.87 1.30 6.49
CA THR A 881 58.78 0.61 5.78
C THR A 881 58.56 -0.88 6.10
N ASN A 882 59.14 -1.45 7.17
CA ASN A 882 59.33 -2.92 7.24
C ASN A 882 58.60 -3.70 8.34
N GLN A 883 57.54 -3.19 8.97
CA GLN A 883 56.64 -4.06 9.76
C GLN A 883 55.17 -3.76 9.46
N PHE A 884 54.62 -4.42 8.44
CA PHE A 884 53.19 -4.40 8.11
C PHE A 884 52.33 -5.14 9.15
N TRP A 885 52.96 -5.97 9.99
CA TRP A 885 52.26 -6.89 10.88
C TRP A 885 53.12 -7.26 12.09
N ASP A 886 52.57 -7.09 13.29
CA ASP A 886 53.13 -7.65 14.53
C ASP A 886 52.15 -8.70 15.08
N ASN A 887 52.61 -9.95 15.13
CA ASN A 887 51.85 -11.08 15.65
C ASN A 887 51.36 -10.83 17.08
N THR A 888 52.19 -10.21 17.93
CA THR A 888 51.85 -10.01 19.34
C THR A 888 50.72 -9.00 19.50
N SER A 889 50.79 -7.88 18.77
CA SER A 889 49.73 -6.87 18.71
C SER A 889 48.45 -7.40 18.06
N PHE A 890 48.55 -8.25 17.04
CA PHE A 890 47.40 -8.89 16.40
C PHE A 890 46.66 -9.83 17.36
N PHE A 891 47.38 -10.74 18.02
CA PHE A 891 46.76 -11.67 18.95
C PHE A 891 46.15 -10.96 20.16
N ALA A 892 46.78 -9.90 20.65
CA ALA A 892 46.20 -9.08 21.70
C ALA A 892 44.92 -8.35 21.24
N TYR A 893 44.86 -7.91 19.97
CA TYR A 893 43.66 -7.31 19.37
C TYR A 893 42.53 -8.33 19.27
N GLN A 894 42.82 -9.55 18.80
CA GLN A 894 41.84 -10.63 18.70
C GLN A 894 41.34 -11.11 20.07
N ARG A 895 42.24 -11.28 21.05
CA ARG A 895 41.88 -11.62 22.43
C ARG A 895 40.93 -10.59 23.04
N LYS A 896 41.16 -9.30 22.76
CA LYS A 896 40.29 -8.21 23.21
C LYS A 896 38.88 -8.30 22.61
N GLN A 897 38.76 -8.60 21.31
CA GLN A 897 37.46 -8.78 20.66
C GLN A 897 36.69 -9.96 21.27
N LEU A 898 37.39 -11.07 21.54
CA LEU A 898 36.79 -12.27 22.12
C LEU A 898 36.40 -12.07 23.60
N ALA A 899 37.27 -11.45 24.40
CA ALA A 899 36.98 -11.08 25.78
C ALA A 899 35.78 -10.14 25.88
N SER A 900 35.63 -9.20 24.93
CA SER A 900 34.45 -8.33 24.88
C SER A 900 33.14 -9.09 24.66
N LEU A 901 33.16 -10.16 23.86
CA LEU A 901 31.96 -10.98 23.61
C LEU A 901 31.60 -11.81 24.84
N LEU A 902 32.61 -12.41 25.50
CA LEU A 902 32.41 -13.19 26.73
C LEU A 902 31.90 -12.32 27.88
N LEU A 903 32.47 -11.12 28.06
CA LEU A 903 32.04 -10.19 29.11
C LEU A 903 30.57 -9.76 28.90
N ARG A 904 30.16 -9.50 27.64
CA ARG A 904 28.76 -9.20 27.31
C ARG A 904 27.82 -10.37 27.60
N TYR A 905 28.25 -11.61 27.35
CA TYR A 905 27.49 -12.81 27.69
C TYR A 905 27.27 -12.93 29.22
N MET A 906 28.35 -12.79 30.00
CA MET A 906 28.31 -12.87 31.47
C MET A 906 27.41 -11.78 32.08
N LEU A 907 27.58 -10.52 31.66
CA LEU A 907 26.74 -9.41 32.14
C LEU A 907 25.27 -9.61 31.80
N ARG A 908 24.95 -10.10 30.60
CA ARG A 908 23.56 -10.37 30.22
C ARG A 908 22.96 -11.54 31.02
N SER A 909 23.76 -12.53 31.38
CA SER A 909 23.32 -13.63 32.25
C SER A 909 23.14 -13.20 33.70
N ALA A 910 23.84 -12.15 34.15
CA ALA A 910 23.71 -11.62 35.51
C ALA A 910 22.60 -10.55 35.64
N LEU A 911 22.26 -9.87 34.53
CA LEU A 911 21.18 -8.87 34.46
C LEU A 911 19.80 -9.50 34.16
N LYS A 912 19.77 -10.75 33.69
CA LYS A 912 18.57 -11.59 33.65
C LYS A 912 18.44 -12.32 34.98
#